data_AF-A0AA39Q2N3-F1
#
_entry.id   AF-A0AA39Q2N3-F1
#
_cell.length_a   1.000
_cell.length_b   1.000
_cell.length_c   1.000
_cell.angle_alpha   90.00
_cell.angle_beta   90.00
_cell.angle_gamma   90.00
#
_symmetry.space_group_name_H-M   'P 1'
#
loop_
_entity.id
_entity.type
_entity.pdbx_description
1 polymer ?
#
loop_
_entity_poly.entity_id
_entity_poly.type
_entity_poly.pdbx_seq_one_letter_code
_entity_poly.pdbx_strand_id
1 'polypeptide(L)'
;MSPTDVTGAHPDNTTLDSKPIPNNPVTPYNNATSIVPDADDNVPKPKTTPLRNFIRDHLATRVFIPSDDFLCVILHLPGDWRKDSSITSFIEKVKNDEQWKKLWADYVVQCGQTDEKLLYRPHSRLCNRALDLIKIDSPSEPDIGFYRQGLKYVKGTNANLSPDVITLLLSLFNSSKNKIADIEAGGPQNSIGWPQLLQWVDFKLSKTTLDNGLNATRVLTADKKDPIGRVYNPKGSTPPGDPEGVGIMAGQKRRSDVSKPGWQSGKTSRTSTKQDAAARSRMQEEAESEHLRSPLNGKDPKNKEDPQLQCARYAMEVLSSAGFRTHSIGALIGGTLLQMQYYDRSSIIISQEIDMGKDPESFIAMLIGLHRLSLEKHGIHSIVEDPILSDYTNYTQEHRDDTATLFEGRKLTLKKADGTSVTFTLGKIIFRQPGIIGRDTCVVEVTAEDCEEWKGVETVVKISWQAKSRSSEKDFMDDVKKAVDKDSASHHWVADHLPNILLSQDFEMAKDSPQTRLKEYFDTASYADGDSFKYESRVCRIMVQEKLYPITSLREPRHYAQGIFDILQVHRWVHDHARIIHRDISMTNLMWRKRNGVICGVLNDFDLSSRRDRESASALRRTGTGPYLAYDLLKEDPPVHIYRHDIESIFNFLVLLCCRYEIQETPAPEGKDQLVHVPIVPFESWYDISYSQLYDGKFSFFLNSPENTDRILPVSVSFSEFKSWLTDLYGLISEGFRSRVYFQGSNNRKNNLISQFLGHKLEAEPTQFDNQTLGGLVDYQPFFTVMRYFVGEGLVVKYDPNGQPAIMSNVTLWR
;
A
#
# COMPACT_ATOMS: atom_id res chain seq x y z
N MET A 1 -24.61 48.06 31.62
CA MET A 1 -23.43 48.72 31.05
C MET A 1 -22.19 48.03 31.60
N SER A 2 -21.15 47.91 30.79
CA SER A 2 -19.85 47.26 31.08
C SER A 2 -18.90 48.22 31.84
N PRO A 3 -17.64 47.84 32.16
CA PRO A 3 -17.06 46.50 32.41
C PRO A 3 -16.18 46.45 33.69
N THR A 4 -15.75 45.26 34.12
CA THR A 4 -14.49 45.07 34.90
C THR A 4 -13.98 43.63 34.75
N ASP A 5 -12.65 43.46 34.75
CA ASP A 5 -11.94 42.19 34.67
C ASP A 5 -12.02 41.34 35.95
N VAL A 6 -11.74 40.04 35.82
CA VAL A 6 -11.28 39.18 36.92
C VAL A 6 -10.11 38.31 36.44
N THR A 7 -8.97 38.41 37.13
CA THR A 7 -7.75 37.67 36.82
C THR A 7 -7.63 36.37 37.63
N GLY A 8 -7.26 35.28 36.96
CA GLY A 8 -6.34 34.28 37.52
C GLY A 8 -6.90 33.22 38.49
N ALA A 9 -6.94 31.97 38.01
CA ALA A 9 -6.81 30.76 38.83
C ALA A 9 -6.16 29.65 37.99
N HIS A 10 -5.16 28.96 38.54
CA HIS A 10 -4.67 27.68 37.99
C HIS A 10 -5.66 26.55 38.32
N PRO A 11 -5.79 25.54 37.45
CA PRO A 11 -6.16 24.20 37.84
C PRO A 11 -5.00 23.20 37.68
N ASP A 12 -4.98 22.23 38.59
CA ASP A 12 -3.91 21.28 38.88
C ASP A 12 -3.43 20.37 37.73
N ASN A 13 -2.17 19.95 37.87
CA ASN A 13 -1.48 19.02 36.98
C ASN A 13 -1.78 17.56 37.36
N THR A 14 -2.92 17.00 36.91
CA THR A 14 -3.23 15.56 37.10
C THR A 14 -2.62 14.71 35.98
N THR A 15 -1.47 14.12 36.25
CA THR A 15 -0.80 13.16 35.34
C THR A 15 -1.63 11.89 35.17
N LEU A 16 -2.26 11.74 34.00
CA LEU A 16 -2.82 10.45 33.56
C LEU A 16 -1.69 9.59 32.99
N ASP A 17 -1.34 8.50 33.69
CA ASP A 17 -0.41 7.47 33.20
C ASP A 17 -1.03 6.69 32.03
N SER A 18 -1.00 7.29 30.83
CA SER A 18 -1.30 6.60 29.58
C SER A 18 -0.19 5.60 29.28
N LYS A 19 -0.36 4.35 29.73
CA LYS A 19 0.50 3.23 29.30
C LYS A 19 0.58 3.19 27.77
N PRO A 20 1.77 3.01 27.17
CA PRO A 20 1.89 2.89 25.73
C PRO A 20 1.02 1.74 25.19
N ILE A 21 0.15 2.07 24.24
CA ILE A 21 -0.52 1.10 23.38
C ILE A 21 0.56 0.50 22.46
N PRO A 22 0.51 -0.80 22.10
CA PRO A 22 1.40 -1.35 21.08
C PRO A 22 1.21 -0.63 19.73
N ASN A 23 2.10 0.31 19.44
CA ASN A 23 2.09 1.10 18.21
C ASN A 23 2.57 0.24 17.04
N ASN A 24 1.70 -0.59 16.47
CA ASN A 24 2.01 -1.28 15.22
C ASN A 24 0.96 -1.09 14.09
N PRO A 25 0.79 0.15 13.60
CA PRO A 25 0.45 0.39 12.21
C PRO A 25 1.73 0.65 11.41
N VAL A 26 2.48 -0.41 11.04
CA VAL A 26 3.30 -0.34 9.82
C VAL A 26 2.38 0.18 8.72
N THR A 27 2.77 1.31 8.14
CA THR A 27 1.98 2.03 7.14
C THR A 27 2.23 1.32 5.80
N PRO A 28 1.36 0.41 5.30
CA PRO A 28 1.74 -0.58 4.27
C PRO A 28 1.97 0.01 2.87
N TYR A 29 1.59 1.27 2.71
CA TYR A 29 1.44 2.06 1.49
C TYR A 29 2.68 2.12 0.57
N ASN A 30 3.88 1.81 1.07
CA ASN A 30 5.14 1.97 0.34
C ASN A 30 5.91 0.66 0.07
N ASN A 31 5.34 -0.52 0.36
CA ASN A 31 5.91 -1.79 -0.12
C ASN A 31 5.70 -1.96 -1.64
N ALA A 32 4.64 -1.39 -2.22
CA ALA A 32 4.38 -1.42 -3.66
C ALA A 32 5.22 -0.43 -4.48
N THR A 33 5.81 0.62 -3.88
CA THR A 33 6.74 1.55 -4.57
C THR A 33 8.07 0.90 -4.97
N SER A 34 8.37 -0.30 -4.47
CA SER A 34 9.48 -1.14 -4.97
C SER A 34 9.17 -1.78 -6.32
N ILE A 35 7.92 -1.77 -6.78
CA ILE A 35 7.50 -2.27 -8.09
C ILE A 35 7.61 -1.12 -9.09
N VAL A 36 8.77 -1.02 -9.74
CA VAL A 36 8.98 -0.13 -10.88
C VAL A 36 7.99 -0.52 -12.00
N PRO A 37 7.21 0.42 -12.56
CA PRO A 37 6.36 0.13 -13.73
C PRO A 37 7.22 -0.38 -14.90
N ASP A 38 6.76 -1.45 -15.57
CA ASP A 38 7.52 -2.17 -16.60
C ASP A 38 8.19 -1.24 -17.63
N ALA A 39 9.52 -1.26 -17.67
CA ALA A 39 10.33 -0.69 -18.75
C ALA A 39 10.90 -1.83 -19.61
N ASP A 40 10.44 -1.89 -20.86
CA ASP A 40 10.76 -2.89 -21.89
C ASP A 40 10.25 -4.34 -21.62
N ASP A 41 9.67 -4.95 -22.66
CA ASP A 41 9.20 -6.34 -22.66
C ASP A 41 10.35 -7.37 -22.69
N ASN A 42 11.58 -6.93 -22.99
CA ASN A 42 12.72 -7.80 -23.24
C ASN A 42 13.55 -8.19 -21.99
N VAL A 43 13.23 -7.67 -20.80
CA VAL A 43 13.96 -7.98 -19.55
C VAL A 43 13.43 -9.28 -18.90
N PRO A 44 14.29 -10.26 -18.52
CA PRO A 44 13.86 -11.47 -17.80
C PRO A 44 13.28 -11.16 -16.41
N LYS A 45 11.95 -11.01 -16.33
CA LYS A 45 11.26 -10.51 -15.12
C LYS A 45 11.50 -11.38 -13.88
N PRO A 46 11.78 -10.80 -12.70
CA PRO A 46 11.95 -11.55 -11.45
C PRO A 46 10.65 -12.28 -11.07
N LYS A 47 10.80 -13.49 -10.52
CA LYS A 47 9.71 -14.49 -10.39
C LYS A 47 8.61 -14.13 -9.37
N THR A 48 7.72 -13.19 -9.67
CA THR A 48 6.36 -13.06 -9.05
C THR A 48 6.28 -12.87 -7.52
N THR A 49 7.40 -12.70 -6.81
CA THR A 49 7.43 -12.81 -5.34
C THR A 49 7.08 -11.50 -4.59
N PRO A 50 7.63 -10.32 -4.93
CA PRO A 50 7.39 -9.10 -4.15
C PRO A 50 5.90 -8.72 -4.08
N LEU A 51 5.21 -8.74 -5.22
CA LEU A 51 3.77 -8.45 -5.32
C LEU A 51 2.91 -9.44 -4.50
N ARG A 52 3.28 -10.72 -4.46
CA ARG A 52 2.59 -11.73 -3.63
C ARG A 52 2.81 -11.48 -2.14
N ASN A 53 3.98 -11.01 -1.74
CA ASN A 53 4.26 -10.69 -0.33
C ASN A 53 3.46 -9.45 0.11
N PHE A 54 3.44 -8.38 -0.69
CA PHE A 54 2.60 -7.21 -0.44
C PHE A 54 1.10 -7.54 -0.27
N ILE A 55 0.56 -8.45 -1.08
CA ILE A 55 -0.85 -8.90 -0.93
C ILE A 55 -1.05 -9.72 0.35
N ARG A 56 -0.04 -10.51 0.78
CA ARG A 56 -0.09 -11.22 2.08
C ARG A 56 -0.02 -10.26 3.27
N ASP A 57 0.80 -9.21 3.20
CA ASP A 57 0.86 -8.16 4.23
C ASP A 57 -0.53 -7.53 4.44
N HIS A 58 -1.25 -7.25 3.35
CA HIS A 58 -2.63 -6.78 3.42
C HIS A 58 -3.61 -7.83 3.96
N LEU A 59 -3.51 -9.09 3.53
CA LEU A 59 -4.35 -10.18 4.05
C LEU A 59 -4.15 -10.43 5.55
N ALA A 60 -2.95 -10.19 6.09
CA ALA A 60 -2.71 -10.24 7.53
C ALA A 60 -3.54 -9.19 8.32
N THR A 61 -3.92 -8.07 7.68
CA THR A 61 -4.74 -7.01 8.30
C THR A 61 -6.26 -7.21 8.16
N ARG A 62 -6.71 -8.31 7.54
CA ARG A 62 -8.13 -8.55 7.23
C ARG A 62 -9.03 -8.60 8.48
N VAL A 63 -10.27 -8.18 8.29
CA VAL A 63 -11.33 -8.22 9.30
C VAL A 63 -12.31 -9.34 8.97
N PHE A 64 -12.67 -10.15 9.96
CA PHE A 64 -13.63 -11.25 9.83
C PHE A 64 -14.93 -10.87 10.54
N ILE A 65 -16.05 -10.92 9.83
CA ILE A 65 -17.37 -10.45 10.32
C ILE A 65 -18.46 -11.54 10.15
N PRO A 66 -19.53 -11.53 10.95
CA PRO A 66 -20.67 -12.41 10.73
C PRO A 66 -21.32 -12.21 9.35
N SER A 67 -21.97 -13.25 8.83
CA SER A 67 -22.61 -13.24 7.50
C SER A 67 -23.77 -12.24 7.41
N ASP A 68 -24.68 -12.24 8.40
CA ASP A 68 -25.81 -11.29 8.46
C ASP A 68 -25.31 -9.83 8.50
N ASP A 69 -24.19 -9.53 9.16
CA ASP A 69 -23.58 -8.18 9.16
C ASP A 69 -23.00 -7.80 7.79
N PHE A 70 -22.40 -8.75 7.04
CA PHE A 70 -21.98 -8.51 5.66
C PHE A 70 -23.18 -8.16 4.75
N LEU A 71 -24.29 -8.89 4.89
CA LEU A 71 -25.51 -8.65 4.12
C LEU A 71 -26.09 -7.24 4.40
N CYS A 72 -26.12 -6.82 5.66
CA CYS A 72 -26.65 -5.51 6.06
C CYS A 72 -25.71 -4.35 5.70
N VAL A 73 -24.43 -4.44 6.10
CA VAL A 73 -23.49 -3.31 6.01
C VAL A 73 -22.95 -3.13 4.60
N ILE A 74 -22.59 -4.22 3.90
CA ILE A 74 -21.99 -4.15 2.56
C ILE A 74 -23.08 -4.22 1.49
N LEU A 75 -23.92 -5.27 1.50
CA LEU A 75 -24.99 -5.46 0.50
C LEU A 75 -26.27 -4.64 0.78
N HIS A 76 -26.27 -3.79 1.81
CA HIS A 76 -27.32 -2.81 2.11
C HIS A 76 -28.72 -3.41 2.34
N LEU A 77 -28.80 -4.62 2.90
CA LEU A 77 -30.07 -5.15 3.40
C LEU A 77 -30.51 -4.46 4.71
N PRO A 78 -31.81 -4.46 5.03
CA PRO A 78 -32.31 -4.05 6.35
C PRO A 78 -31.67 -4.87 7.49
N GLY A 79 -31.41 -4.24 8.64
CA GLY A 79 -30.81 -4.91 9.81
C GLY A 79 -31.62 -6.09 10.36
N ASP A 80 -32.92 -6.17 10.03
CA ASP A 80 -33.81 -7.28 10.32
C ASP A 80 -34.39 -7.93 9.06
N TRP A 81 -33.60 -8.04 7.98
CA TRP A 81 -34.02 -8.58 6.67
C TRP A 81 -34.75 -9.93 6.71
N ARG A 82 -34.49 -10.78 7.72
CA ARG A 82 -35.21 -12.06 7.97
C ARG A 82 -36.68 -11.86 8.42
N LYS A 83 -37.12 -10.62 8.64
CA LYS A 83 -38.47 -10.19 9.01
C LYS A 83 -39.04 -9.12 8.06
N ASP A 84 -38.17 -8.35 7.41
CA ASP A 84 -38.56 -7.31 6.46
C ASP A 84 -39.40 -7.91 5.31
N SER A 85 -40.61 -7.38 5.11
CA SER A 85 -41.56 -7.88 4.10
C SER A 85 -41.13 -7.62 2.65
N SER A 86 -40.23 -6.67 2.41
CA SER A 86 -39.65 -6.38 1.09
C SER A 86 -38.49 -7.30 0.71
N ILE A 87 -37.97 -8.10 1.66
CA ILE A 87 -36.94 -9.12 1.44
C ILE A 87 -37.54 -10.52 1.52
N THR A 88 -38.27 -10.82 2.61
CA THR A 88 -38.85 -12.15 2.87
C THR A 88 -39.85 -12.59 1.80
N SER A 89 -40.58 -11.66 1.18
CA SER A 89 -41.48 -11.96 0.04
C SER A 89 -40.75 -12.51 -1.18
N PHE A 90 -39.58 -11.94 -1.52
CA PHE A 90 -38.73 -12.45 -2.60
C PHE A 90 -38.06 -13.78 -2.23
N ILE A 91 -37.63 -13.93 -0.97
CA ILE A 91 -37.08 -15.20 -0.46
C ILE A 91 -38.11 -16.31 -0.60
N GLU A 92 -39.37 -16.09 -0.18
CA GLU A 92 -40.45 -17.06 -0.37
C GLU A 92 -40.81 -17.27 -1.85
N LYS A 93 -40.81 -16.23 -2.69
CA LYS A 93 -41.04 -16.37 -4.14
C LYS A 93 -40.01 -17.31 -4.78
N VAL A 94 -38.73 -17.16 -4.43
CA VAL A 94 -37.64 -18.02 -4.95
C VAL A 94 -37.68 -19.42 -4.33
N LYS A 95 -37.87 -19.54 -3.01
CA LYS A 95 -38.01 -20.85 -2.32
C LYS A 95 -39.17 -21.68 -2.84
N ASN A 96 -40.26 -21.05 -3.29
CA ASN A 96 -41.46 -21.75 -3.77
C ASN A 96 -41.43 -22.10 -5.27
N ASP A 97 -40.48 -21.58 -6.05
CA ASP A 97 -40.33 -21.93 -7.48
C ASP A 97 -39.77 -23.36 -7.67
N GLU A 98 -40.56 -24.23 -8.30
CA GLU A 98 -40.18 -25.64 -8.53
C GLU A 98 -38.91 -25.81 -9.38
N GLN A 99 -38.65 -24.89 -10.32
CA GLN A 99 -37.42 -24.92 -11.12
C GLN A 99 -36.19 -24.57 -10.26
N TRP A 100 -36.29 -23.55 -9.40
CA TRP A 100 -35.24 -23.20 -8.45
C TRP A 100 -35.00 -24.30 -7.42
N LYS A 101 -36.06 -24.86 -6.79
CA LYS A 101 -35.97 -26.01 -5.87
C LYS A 101 -35.18 -27.17 -6.48
N LYS A 102 -35.46 -27.50 -7.75
CA LYS A 102 -34.75 -28.55 -8.47
C LYS A 102 -33.28 -28.19 -8.70
N LEU A 103 -32.99 -26.98 -9.20
CA LEU A 103 -31.60 -26.52 -9.41
C LEU A 103 -30.79 -26.51 -8.11
N TRP A 104 -31.43 -26.16 -6.99
CA TRP A 104 -30.82 -26.16 -5.66
C TRP A 104 -30.49 -27.57 -5.19
N ALA A 105 -31.44 -28.51 -5.30
CA ALA A 105 -31.20 -29.93 -4.99
C ALA A 105 -30.11 -30.55 -5.90
N ASP A 106 -30.17 -30.31 -7.21
CA ASP A 106 -29.17 -30.75 -8.19
C ASP A 106 -27.77 -30.19 -7.86
N TYR A 107 -27.69 -28.95 -7.35
CA TYR A 107 -26.44 -28.32 -6.91
C TYR A 107 -25.90 -28.92 -5.60
N VAL A 108 -26.74 -29.09 -4.58
CA VAL A 108 -26.36 -29.68 -3.28
C VAL A 108 -25.87 -31.13 -3.46
N VAL A 109 -26.49 -31.91 -4.36
CA VAL A 109 -26.01 -33.25 -4.73
C VAL A 109 -24.65 -33.19 -5.44
N GLN A 110 -24.43 -32.22 -6.33
CA GLN A 110 -23.15 -32.04 -7.01
C GLN A 110 -22.02 -31.55 -6.09
N CYS A 111 -22.34 -30.90 -4.96
CA CYS A 111 -21.35 -30.53 -3.93
C CYS A 111 -20.66 -31.73 -3.25
N GLY A 112 -21.13 -32.96 -3.48
CA GLY A 112 -20.45 -34.20 -3.09
C GLY A 112 -19.46 -34.78 -4.12
N GLN A 113 -19.25 -34.10 -5.26
CA GLN A 113 -18.36 -34.57 -6.34
C GLN A 113 -16.89 -34.16 -6.14
N THR A 114 -15.98 -34.82 -6.88
CA THR A 114 -14.52 -34.65 -6.75
C THR A 114 -13.88 -33.71 -7.79
N ASP A 115 -14.66 -33.03 -8.63
CA ASP A 115 -14.19 -31.93 -9.51
C ASP A 115 -15.04 -30.66 -9.30
N GLU A 116 -14.38 -29.60 -8.84
CA GLU A 116 -14.97 -28.27 -8.59
C GLU A 116 -15.63 -27.70 -9.85
N LYS A 117 -15.11 -28.01 -11.05
CA LYS A 117 -15.60 -27.52 -12.34
C LYS A 117 -17.01 -27.96 -12.70
N LEU A 118 -17.50 -29.02 -12.07
CA LEU A 118 -18.89 -29.47 -12.20
C LEU A 118 -19.86 -28.48 -11.55
N LEU A 119 -19.44 -27.73 -10.52
CA LEU A 119 -20.28 -26.82 -9.75
C LEU A 119 -20.60 -25.50 -10.48
N TYR A 120 -19.73 -25.04 -11.38
CA TYR A 120 -19.77 -23.67 -11.91
C TYR A 120 -21.06 -23.40 -12.70
N ARG A 121 -21.48 -24.37 -13.51
CA ARG A 121 -22.67 -24.26 -14.39
C ARG A 121 -23.99 -24.43 -13.61
N PRO A 122 -24.16 -25.42 -12.70
CA PRO A 122 -25.26 -25.46 -11.76
C PRO A 122 -25.38 -24.18 -10.92
N HIS A 123 -24.29 -23.68 -10.33
CA HIS A 123 -24.28 -22.45 -9.55
C HIS A 123 -24.76 -21.24 -10.36
N SER A 124 -24.22 -21.04 -11.57
CA SER A 124 -24.64 -19.94 -12.46
C SER A 124 -26.14 -20.01 -12.77
N ARG A 125 -26.68 -21.22 -13.04
CA ARG A 125 -28.11 -21.44 -13.30
C ARG A 125 -28.98 -21.21 -12.06
N LEU A 126 -28.52 -21.63 -10.89
CA LEU A 126 -29.20 -21.44 -9.61
C LEU A 126 -29.32 -19.95 -9.26
N CYS A 127 -28.23 -19.19 -9.45
CA CYS A 127 -28.21 -17.74 -9.24
C CYS A 127 -29.11 -17.04 -10.26
N ASN A 128 -28.96 -17.33 -11.56
CA ASN A 128 -29.73 -16.66 -12.60
C ASN A 128 -31.24 -16.93 -12.45
N ARG A 129 -31.66 -18.16 -12.11
CA ARG A 129 -33.09 -18.44 -11.86
C ARG A 129 -33.66 -17.66 -10.68
N ALA A 130 -32.89 -17.44 -9.61
CA ALA A 130 -33.31 -16.55 -8.52
C ALA A 130 -33.40 -15.10 -9.00
N LEU A 131 -32.39 -14.61 -9.72
CA LEU A 131 -32.36 -13.26 -10.28
C LEU A 131 -33.54 -12.99 -11.22
N ASP A 132 -33.89 -13.92 -12.11
CA ASP A 132 -35.06 -13.80 -12.99
C ASP A 132 -36.35 -13.56 -12.19
N LEU A 133 -36.54 -14.32 -11.11
CA LEU A 133 -37.70 -14.20 -10.22
C LEU A 133 -37.71 -12.88 -9.45
N ILE A 134 -36.55 -12.29 -9.15
CA ILE A 134 -36.44 -10.99 -8.46
C ILE A 134 -36.67 -9.83 -9.46
N LYS A 135 -36.03 -9.87 -10.64
CA LYS A 135 -36.11 -8.83 -11.69
C LYS A 135 -37.53 -8.54 -12.17
N ILE A 136 -38.38 -9.57 -12.25
CA ILE A 136 -39.78 -9.46 -12.70
C ILE A 136 -40.58 -8.42 -11.90
N ASP A 137 -40.23 -8.17 -10.64
CA ASP A 137 -40.92 -7.20 -9.77
C ASP A 137 -40.14 -5.88 -9.58
N SER A 138 -38.95 -5.73 -10.18
CA SER A 138 -38.00 -4.64 -9.91
C SER A 138 -37.22 -4.18 -11.17
N PRO A 139 -37.89 -3.60 -12.18
CA PRO A 139 -37.32 -3.37 -13.52
C PRO A 139 -36.37 -2.16 -13.67
N SER A 140 -35.95 -1.51 -12.56
CA SER A 140 -35.18 -0.24 -12.59
C SER A 140 -33.72 -0.32 -12.13
N GLU A 141 -33.28 -1.49 -11.64
CA GLU A 141 -31.92 -1.72 -11.11
C GLU A 141 -31.03 -2.45 -12.12
N PRO A 142 -29.69 -2.45 -11.97
CA PRO A 142 -28.79 -3.06 -12.96
C PRO A 142 -29.12 -4.54 -13.23
N ASP A 143 -29.29 -4.84 -14.52
CA ASP A 143 -29.56 -6.19 -15.01
C ASP A 143 -28.27 -7.04 -14.94
N ILE A 144 -28.06 -7.70 -13.79
CA ILE A 144 -26.89 -8.53 -13.52
C ILE A 144 -27.13 -10.01 -13.86
N GLY A 145 -26.08 -10.74 -14.22
CA GLY A 145 -26.11 -12.19 -14.42
C GLY A 145 -24.79 -12.88 -14.07
N PHE A 146 -24.89 -14.10 -13.52
CA PHE A 146 -23.76 -14.96 -13.17
C PHE A 146 -23.40 -15.88 -14.34
N TYR A 147 -22.13 -15.91 -14.70
CA TYR A 147 -21.64 -16.56 -15.91
C TYR A 147 -20.31 -17.28 -15.69
N ARG A 148 -20.17 -18.48 -16.26
CA ARG A 148 -18.91 -19.25 -16.23
C ARG A 148 -17.87 -18.60 -17.15
N GLN A 149 -16.70 -18.24 -16.61
CA GLN A 149 -15.58 -17.65 -17.38
C GLN A 149 -14.82 -18.70 -18.21
N GLY A 150 -14.84 -19.97 -17.80
CA GLY A 150 -14.34 -21.09 -18.60
C GLY A 150 -12.83 -21.28 -18.50
N LEU A 151 -12.14 -21.30 -19.65
CA LEU A 151 -10.68 -21.51 -19.75
C LEU A 151 -9.94 -20.25 -20.25
N LYS A 152 -10.59 -19.08 -20.23
CA LYS A 152 -10.03 -17.83 -20.76
C LYS A 152 -9.64 -16.89 -19.63
N TYR A 153 -8.41 -16.40 -19.65
CA TYR A 153 -8.00 -15.32 -18.75
C TYR A 153 -8.80 -14.04 -19.03
N VAL A 154 -9.02 -13.26 -17.98
CA VAL A 154 -9.66 -11.94 -18.08
C VAL A 154 -8.69 -10.96 -18.72
N LYS A 155 -9.15 -10.20 -19.72
CA LYS A 155 -8.34 -9.23 -20.47
C LYS A 155 -8.10 -7.92 -19.72
N GLY A 156 -7.10 -7.17 -20.17
CA GLY A 156 -6.73 -5.88 -19.61
C GLY A 156 -5.70 -5.97 -18.47
N THR A 157 -4.80 -6.95 -18.52
CA THR A 157 -3.54 -7.03 -17.74
C THR A 157 -2.64 -8.14 -18.28
N ASN A 158 -1.34 -8.09 -17.96
CA ASN A 158 -0.39 -9.20 -18.13
C ASN A 158 -0.60 -10.37 -17.13
N ALA A 159 -1.58 -10.28 -16.23
CA ALA A 159 -1.86 -11.30 -15.23
C ALA A 159 -2.72 -12.43 -15.81
N ASN A 160 -2.15 -13.64 -15.88
CA ASN A 160 -2.89 -14.87 -16.21
C ASN A 160 -3.83 -15.25 -15.05
N LEU A 161 -4.98 -14.60 -15.00
CA LEU A 161 -6.02 -14.73 -13.97
C LEU A 161 -7.36 -15.04 -14.63
N SER A 162 -8.09 -16.00 -14.05
CA SER A 162 -9.46 -16.36 -14.42
C SER A 162 -10.18 -16.76 -13.14
N PRO A 163 -11.17 -15.98 -12.67
CA PRO A 163 -12.21 -16.52 -11.80
C PRO A 163 -12.94 -17.67 -12.51
N ASP A 164 -13.65 -18.49 -11.76
CA ASP A 164 -14.41 -19.62 -12.32
C ASP A 164 -15.78 -19.18 -12.86
N VAL A 165 -16.42 -18.28 -12.10
CA VAL A 165 -17.69 -17.60 -12.41
C VAL A 165 -17.50 -16.10 -12.19
N ILE A 166 -18.18 -15.28 -12.99
CA ILE A 166 -18.14 -13.82 -12.96
C ILE A 166 -19.56 -13.26 -13.01
N THR A 167 -19.77 -12.07 -12.44
CA THR A 167 -21.02 -11.31 -12.59
C THR A 167 -20.82 -10.15 -13.56
N LEU A 168 -21.72 -10.03 -14.53
CA LEU A 168 -21.71 -8.99 -15.57
C LEU A 168 -23.03 -8.22 -15.62
N LEU A 169 -22.99 -6.98 -16.10
CA LEU A 169 -24.19 -6.30 -16.63
C LEU A 169 -24.56 -6.89 -18.00
N LEU A 170 -25.83 -7.24 -18.21
CA LEU A 170 -26.32 -7.74 -19.49
C LEU A 170 -26.28 -6.69 -20.62
N SER A 171 -26.24 -5.39 -20.29
CA SER A 171 -26.04 -4.32 -21.27
C SER A 171 -24.64 -4.35 -21.90
N LEU A 172 -23.60 -4.45 -21.08
CA LEU A 172 -22.19 -4.56 -21.53
C LEU A 172 -21.93 -5.85 -22.31
N PHE A 173 -22.74 -6.87 -22.08
CA PHE A 173 -22.58 -8.19 -22.67
C PHE A 173 -22.57 -8.15 -24.19
N ASN A 174 -23.51 -7.40 -24.79
CA ASN A 174 -23.64 -7.26 -26.25
C ASN A 174 -22.37 -6.69 -26.90
N SER A 175 -21.70 -5.74 -26.23
CA SER A 175 -20.48 -5.13 -26.77
C SER A 175 -19.27 -6.08 -26.80
N SER A 176 -19.30 -7.17 -26.03
CA SER A 176 -18.28 -8.23 -26.13
C SER A 176 -18.51 -9.19 -27.31
N LYS A 177 -19.63 -9.04 -28.04
CA LYS A 177 -20.11 -9.92 -29.12
C LYS A 177 -20.33 -11.40 -28.71
N ASN A 178 -20.32 -11.68 -27.40
CA ASN A 178 -20.72 -12.97 -26.83
C ASN A 178 -22.24 -13.16 -26.91
N LYS A 179 -22.73 -14.40 -26.74
CA LYS A 179 -24.16 -14.74 -26.62
C LYS A 179 -24.41 -15.49 -25.31
N ILE A 180 -25.50 -15.16 -24.61
CA ILE A 180 -25.79 -15.70 -23.27
C ILE A 180 -25.90 -17.24 -23.33
N ALA A 181 -26.62 -17.78 -24.31
CA ALA A 181 -26.78 -19.23 -24.52
C ALA A 181 -25.45 -19.97 -24.76
N ASP A 182 -24.49 -19.34 -25.43
CA ASP A 182 -23.17 -19.94 -25.70
C ASP A 182 -22.32 -19.98 -24.42
N ILE A 183 -22.42 -18.95 -23.57
CA ILE A 183 -21.77 -18.92 -22.25
C ILE A 183 -22.39 -19.93 -21.29
N GLU A 184 -23.72 -20.04 -21.27
CA GLU A 184 -24.42 -21.08 -20.52
C GLU A 184 -24.10 -22.51 -20.99
N ALA A 185 -23.53 -22.68 -22.18
CA ALA A 185 -23.03 -23.95 -22.68
C ALA A 185 -21.54 -24.19 -22.34
N GLY A 186 -20.66 -23.26 -22.71
CA GLY A 186 -19.19 -23.46 -22.68
C GLY A 186 -18.36 -22.35 -22.05
N GLY A 187 -18.95 -21.19 -21.74
CA GLY A 187 -18.23 -19.96 -21.36
C GLY A 187 -18.01 -19.00 -22.54
N PRO A 188 -17.38 -17.84 -22.33
CA PRO A 188 -17.20 -16.78 -23.33
C PRO A 188 -16.47 -17.22 -24.61
N GLN A 189 -17.06 -16.89 -25.77
CA GLN A 189 -16.42 -16.98 -27.08
C GLN A 189 -15.33 -15.91 -27.25
N ASN A 190 -15.56 -14.69 -26.75
CA ASN A 190 -14.59 -13.59 -26.71
C ASN A 190 -14.23 -13.27 -25.26
N SER A 191 -12.93 -13.14 -24.96
CA SER A 191 -12.46 -12.88 -23.59
C SER A 191 -13.03 -11.57 -23.05
N ILE A 192 -13.67 -11.65 -21.88
CA ILE A 192 -14.16 -10.52 -21.09
C ILE A 192 -12.97 -9.77 -20.47
N GLY A 193 -13.05 -8.45 -20.33
CA GLY A 193 -12.04 -7.63 -19.65
C GLY A 193 -12.42 -7.19 -18.24
N TRP A 194 -11.42 -6.91 -17.39
CA TRP A 194 -11.63 -6.43 -16.01
C TRP A 194 -12.66 -5.29 -15.88
N PRO A 195 -12.68 -4.25 -16.75
CA PRO A 195 -13.68 -3.17 -16.68
C PRO A 195 -15.14 -3.62 -16.71
N GLN A 196 -15.44 -4.79 -17.29
CA GLN A 196 -16.79 -5.31 -17.46
C GLN A 196 -17.31 -6.10 -16.24
N LEU A 197 -16.41 -6.54 -15.34
CA LEU A 197 -16.77 -7.35 -14.17
C LEU A 197 -17.39 -6.50 -13.05
N LEU A 198 -18.46 -7.03 -12.44
CA LEU A 198 -19.05 -6.49 -11.20
C LEU A 198 -18.58 -7.28 -9.97
N GLN A 199 -18.57 -8.61 -10.08
CA GLN A 199 -18.01 -9.52 -9.07
C GLN A 199 -17.27 -10.68 -9.74
N TRP A 200 -16.45 -11.35 -8.95
CA TRP A 200 -15.80 -12.62 -9.26
C TRP A 200 -16.23 -13.68 -8.24
N VAL A 201 -16.32 -14.93 -8.67
CA VAL A 201 -16.60 -16.09 -7.82
C VAL A 201 -15.63 -17.21 -8.19
N ASP A 202 -14.99 -17.78 -7.17
CA ASP A 202 -13.94 -18.78 -7.30
C ASP A 202 -14.30 -20.00 -6.43
N PHE A 203 -14.00 -21.21 -6.92
CA PHE A 203 -14.38 -22.47 -6.29
C PHE A 203 -13.17 -23.26 -5.82
N LYS A 204 -13.36 -24.00 -4.72
CA LYS A 204 -12.35 -24.91 -4.16
C LYS A 204 -12.99 -26.20 -3.66
N LEU A 205 -12.41 -27.34 -4.05
CA LEU A 205 -12.86 -28.69 -3.66
C LEU A 205 -12.97 -28.93 -2.15
N SER A 206 -12.09 -28.34 -1.33
CA SER A 206 -12.08 -28.58 0.12
C SER A 206 -12.67 -27.41 0.89
N LYS A 207 -13.64 -27.68 1.76
CA LYS A 207 -14.21 -26.72 2.71
C LYS A 207 -13.16 -26.07 3.61
N THR A 208 -12.05 -26.75 3.87
CA THR A 208 -10.91 -26.24 4.67
C THR A 208 -10.07 -25.16 3.96
N THR A 209 -10.47 -24.71 2.76
CA THR A 209 -9.86 -23.59 2.04
C THR A 209 -10.57 -22.26 2.25
N LEU A 210 -11.75 -22.26 2.88
CA LEU A 210 -12.39 -21.03 3.33
C LEU A 210 -11.62 -20.45 4.52
N ASP A 211 -11.66 -19.13 4.66
CA ASP A 211 -11.02 -18.45 5.77
C ASP A 211 -11.78 -18.77 7.05
N ASN A 212 -11.06 -19.25 8.06
CA ASN A 212 -11.60 -19.67 9.34
C ASN A 212 -11.52 -18.58 10.43
N GLY A 213 -11.21 -17.34 10.04
CA GLY A 213 -11.11 -16.18 10.94
C GLY A 213 -9.91 -16.19 11.89
N LEU A 214 -9.09 -17.25 11.90
CA LEU A 214 -7.88 -17.29 12.72
C LEU A 214 -6.88 -16.24 12.22
N ASN A 215 -6.24 -15.55 13.16
CA ASN A 215 -5.30 -14.46 12.90
C ASN A 215 -5.90 -13.35 12.00
N ALA A 216 -7.22 -13.14 12.08
CA ALA A 216 -7.92 -11.96 11.56
C ALA A 216 -8.44 -11.13 12.74
N THR A 217 -8.70 -9.84 12.51
CA THR A 217 -9.46 -9.05 13.50
C THR A 217 -10.91 -9.52 13.46
N ARG A 218 -11.40 -10.23 14.50
CA ARG A 218 -12.76 -10.80 14.51
C ARG A 218 -13.76 -9.87 15.20
N VAL A 219 -14.82 -9.52 14.49
CA VAL A 219 -15.99 -8.84 15.07
C VAL A 219 -16.92 -9.88 15.69
N LEU A 220 -17.36 -9.63 16.92
CA LEU A 220 -18.34 -10.42 17.65
C LEU A 220 -19.74 -10.23 17.05
N THR A 221 -20.54 -11.29 17.09
CA THR A 221 -21.98 -11.25 16.77
C THR A 221 -22.75 -10.26 17.65
N ALA A 222 -23.99 -9.93 17.26
CA ALA A 222 -24.89 -9.10 18.07
C ALA A 222 -25.09 -9.62 19.51
N ASP A 223 -25.11 -10.95 19.71
CA ASP A 223 -25.15 -11.62 21.02
C ASP A 223 -23.77 -11.88 21.66
N LYS A 224 -22.74 -11.16 21.19
CA LYS A 224 -21.37 -11.08 21.71
C LYS A 224 -20.60 -12.41 21.74
N LYS A 225 -20.83 -13.28 20.75
CA LYS A 225 -20.06 -14.50 20.52
C LYS A 225 -18.99 -14.27 19.46
N ASP A 226 -17.87 -14.96 19.61
CA ASP A 226 -16.84 -15.03 18.56
C ASP A 226 -17.38 -15.89 17.41
N PRO A 227 -17.47 -15.38 16.15
CA PRO A 227 -18.04 -16.15 15.04
C PRO A 227 -17.30 -17.46 14.74
N ILE A 228 -16.04 -17.62 15.18
CA ILE A 228 -15.32 -18.91 15.07
C ILE A 228 -15.67 -19.92 16.18
N GLY A 229 -16.71 -19.64 16.99
CA GLY A 229 -17.25 -20.57 17.99
C GLY A 229 -16.43 -20.71 19.27
N ARG A 230 -15.36 -19.92 19.46
CA ARG A 230 -14.60 -19.91 20.71
C ARG A 230 -15.41 -19.24 21.82
N VAL A 231 -15.54 -19.91 22.97
CA VAL A 231 -16.15 -19.32 24.17
C VAL A 231 -15.18 -18.29 24.74
N TYR A 232 -15.50 -17.01 24.56
CA TYR A 232 -14.81 -15.89 25.20
C TYR A 232 -14.88 -16.06 26.73
N ASN A 233 -13.74 -16.30 27.38
CA ASN A 233 -13.64 -16.48 28.82
C ASN A 233 -13.11 -15.18 29.46
N PRO A 234 -13.94 -14.35 30.14
CA PRO A 234 -13.57 -12.99 30.52
C PRO A 234 -12.55 -12.87 31.68
N LYS A 235 -11.90 -13.96 32.09
CA LYS A 235 -11.03 -14.02 33.28
C LYS A 235 -9.80 -14.87 33.00
N GLY A 236 -8.63 -14.25 33.13
CA GLY A 236 -7.34 -14.93 32.98
C GLY A 236 -7.08 -15.91 34.12
N SER A 237 -6.85 -17.17 33.76
CA SER A 237 -6.30 -18.22 34.63
C SER A 237 -5.48 -19.20 33.79
N THR A 238 -4.46 -19.81 34.38
CA THR A 238 -3.51 -20.72 33.70
C THR A 238 -4.15 -21.92 33.01
N PRO A 239 -3.50 -22.52 32.00
CA PRO A 239 -4.05 -23.66 31.26
C PRO A 239 -4.35 -24.86 32.17
N PRO A 240 -5.50 -25.54 32.02
CA PRO A 240 -5.67 -26.90 32.51
C PRO A 240 -4.84 -27.86 31.64
N GLY A 241 -4.32 -28.93 32.23
CA GLY A 241 -3.56 -29.96 31.52
C GLY A 241 -4.43 -30.87 30.66
N ASP A 242 -3.78 -31.63 29.77
CA ASP A 242 -4.45 -32.48 28.77
C ASP A 242 -5.37 -33.56 29.37
N PRO A 243 -6.54 -33.81 28.76
CA PRO A 243 -7.40 -34.93 29.13
C PRO A 243 -6.94 -36.23 28.43
N GLU A 244 -6.46 -37.21 29.19
CA GLU A 244 -6.21 -38.56 28.67
C GLU A 244 -7.50 -39.28 28.22
N GLY A 245 -7.35 -40.22 27.28
CA GLY A 245 -8.44 -40.91 26.60
C GLY A 245 -9.12 -42.05 27.39
N VAL A 246 -10.12 -42.67 26.75
CA VAL A 246 -11.04 -43.62 27.39
C VAL A 246 -10.67 -45.10 27.14
N GLY A 247 -10.43 -45.84 28.22
CA GLY A 247 -10.37 -47.33 28.25
C GLY A 247 -9.00 -47.95 27.97
N ILE A 248 -8.68 -49.18 28.39
CA ILE A 248 -9.47 -50.26 29.01
C ILE A 248 -8.67 -50.91 30.18
N MET A 249 -9.32 -51.77 30.99
CA MET A 249 -8.88 -52.26 32.32
C MET A 249 -7.69 -53.25 32.38
N ALA A 250 -7.13 -53.32 33.61
CA ALA A 250 -6.61 -54.51 34.33
C ALA A 250 -5.15 -55.00 34.09
N GLY A 251 -4.46 -55.37 35.19
CA GLY A 251 -3.17 -56.09 35.14
C GLY A 251 -2.25 -55.92 36.36
N GLN A 252 -2.30 -56.86 37.31
CA GLN A 252 -1.57 -56.86 38.59
C GLN A 252 -0.02 -56.82 38.52
N LYS A 253 0.59 -56.12 39.51
CA LYS A 253 1.84 -56.47 40.27
C LYS A 253 2.99 -57.26 39.57
N ARG A 254 4.22 -56.69 39.61
CA ARG A 254 5.34 -57.18 40.47
C ARG A 254 6.59 -56.26 40.45
N ARG A 255 7.59 -56.57 41.31
CA ARG A 255 8.84 -55.83 41.58
C ARG A 255 10.08 -56.49 40.96
N SER A 256 11.05 -55.67 40.51
CA SER A 256 12.52 -55.75 40.76
C SER A 256 13.23 -54.69 39.88
N ASP A 257 14.00 -53.69 40.33
CA ASP A 257 15.14 -53.61 41.27
C ASP A 257 16.50 -53.97 40.61
N VAL A 258 17.64 -53.46 41.13
CA VAL A 258 19.05 -53.57 40.63
C VAL A 258 19.37 -52.69 39.38
N SER A 259 20.47 -51.90 39.25
CA SER A 259 21.51 -51.38 40.18
C SER A 259 22.29 -50.16 39.57
N LYS A 260 23.28 -49.59 40.31
CA LYS A 260 24.33 -48.64 39.83
C LYS A 260 25.72 -49.30 40.00
N PRO A 261 26.84 -48.85 39.36
CA PRO A 261 27.68 -47.79 40.00
C PRO A 261 28.62 -46.92 39.09
N GLY A 262 29.10 -45.80 39.64
CA GLY A 262 30.41 -45.17 39.31
C GLY A 262 30.45 -44.07 38.23
N TRP A 263 31.35 -43.08 38.28
CA TRP A 263 32.33 -42.68 39.33
C TRP A 263 32.61 -41.15 39.34
N GLN A 264 33.48 -40.70 40.24
CA GLN A 264 33.75 -39.31 40.65
C GLN A 264 34.79 -38.61 39.70
N SER A 265 35.15 -37.31 39.76
CA SER A 265 34.91 -36.25 40.77
C SER A 265 35.08 -34.81 40.21
N GLY A 266 34.48 -33.82 40.89
CA GLY A 266 34.95 -32.41 40.98
C GLY A 266 34.55 -31.42 39.86
N LYS A 267 34.92 -30.12 39.91
CA LYS A 267 35.09 -29.11 41.00
C LYS A 267 35.16 -27.70 40.34
N THR A 268 34.66 -26.56 40.86
CA THR A 268 33.56 -26.22 41.80
C THR A 268 33.31 -24.68 41.80
N SER A 269 32.06 -24.22 41.57
CA SER A 269 31.54 -22.84 41.83
C SER A 269 32.06 -21.65 40.97
N ARG A 270 31.30 -20.56 40.74
CA ARG A 270 30.04 -20.08 41.39
C ARG A 270 29.15 -19.21 40.45
N THR A 271 27.84 -19.43 40.52
CA THR A 271 26.71 -18.47 40.31
C THR A 271 26.71 -17.48 39.13
N SER A 272 25.78 -17.70 38.20
CA SER A 272 24.87 -16.66 37.64
C SER A 272 23.42 -17.18 37.66
N THR A 273 22.43 -16.30 37.50
CA THR A 273 21.00 -16.58 37.80
C THR A 273 20.22 -17.27 36.67
N LYS A 274 19.26 -18.13 37.04
CA LYS A 274 18.37 -18.82 36.10
C LYS A 274 17.20 -17.92 35.65
N GLN A 275 17.25 -17.41 34.42
CA GLN A 275 16.03 -16.99 33.71
C GLN A 275 16.09 -17.25 32.19
N ASP A 276 17.25 -17.07 31.54
CA ASP A 276 17.37 -17.19 30.07
C ASP A 276 17.29 -18.62 29.51
N ALA A 277 17.43 -19.64 30.35
CA ALA A 277 17.48 -21.04 29.92
C ALA A 277 16.11 -21.60 29.48
N ALA A 278 15.00 -21.05 30.01
CA ALA A 278 13.65 -21.55 29.69
C ALA A 278 13.15 -21.10 28.31
N ALA A 279 13.55 -19.90 27.86
CA ALA A 279 13.18 -19.38 26.55
C ALA A 279 13.80 -20.19 25.40
N ARG A 280 15.09 -20.53 25.52
CA ARG A 280 15.83 -21.26 24.48
C ARG A 280 15.31 -22.69 24.26
N SER A 281 14.80 -23.35 25.31
CA SER A 281 14.23 -24.70 25.18
C SER A 281 12.96 -24.72 24.34
N ARG A 282 12.09 -23.68 24.44
CA ARG A 282 10.88 -23.58 23.62
C ARG A 282 11.18 -23.34 22.15
N MET A 283 12.09 -22.42 21.85
CA MET A 283 12.51 -22.15 20.47
C MET A 283 13.11 -23.40 19.79
N GLN A 284 13.65 -24.34 20.56
CA GLN A 284 14.24 -25.58 20.04
C GLN A 284 13.19 -26.68 19.83
N GLU A 285 12.17 -26.81 20.69
CA GLU A 285 11.00 -27.66 20.43
C GLU A 285 10.14 -27.15 19.25
N GLU A 286 9.99 -25.83 19.11
CA GLU A 286 9.32 -25.21 17.95
C GLU A 286 10.09 -25.50 16.64
N ALA A 287 11.43 -25.34 16.63
CA ALA A 287 12.26 -25.64 15.47
C ALA A 287 12.27 -27.15 15.09
N GLU A 288 12.27 -28.05 16.07
CA GLU A 288 12.18 -29.49 15.80
C GLU A 288 10.78 -29.90 15.29
N SER A 289 9.73 -29.16 15.63
CA SER A 289 8.38 -29.36 15.08
C SER A 289 8.28 -29.02 13.58
N GLU A 290 9.06 -28.05 13.08
CA GLU A 290 9.11 -27.71 11.64
C GLU A 290 9.82 -28.77 10.79
N HIS A 291 10.68 -29.61 11.39
CA HIS A 291 11.43 -30.65 10.66
C HIS A 291 10.67 -31.98 10.47
N LEU A 292 9.48 -32.13 11.04
CA LEU A 292 8.61 -33.30 10.86
C LEU A 292 7.63 -33.18 9.66
N ARG A 293 8.08 -32.53 8.58
CA ARG A 293 7.37 -32.43 7.28
C ARG A 293 8.25 -32.73 6.06
N SER A 294 8.95 -33.85 6.08
CA SER A 294 9.54 -34.43 4.85
C SER A 294 8.53 -35.36 4.14
N PRO A 295 8.40 -35.35 2.80
CA PRO A 295 7.44 -36.21 2.11
C PRO A 295 7.96 -37.64 1.98
N LEU A 296 7.18 -38.64 2.41
CA LEU A 296 7.44 -40.03 2.05
C LEU A 296 7.15 -40.23 0.55
N ASN A 297 8.09 -40.89 -0.15
CA ASN A 297 8.15 -41.01 -1.60
C ASN A 297 6.81 -41.35 -2.30
N GLY A 298 6.29 -40.44 -3.14
CA GLY A 298 4.96 -40.65 -3.74
C GLY A 298 4.51 -39.70 -4.86
N LYS A 299 5.38 -39.31 -5.80
CA LYS A 299 5.09 -38.47 -7.01
C LYS A 299 4.53 -37.05 -6.73
N ASP A 300 5.37 -36.06 -6.98
CA ASP A 300 5.14 -34.60 -6.82
C ASP A 300 3.80 -34.06 -7.40
N PRO A 301 2.88 -33.56 -6.55
CA PRO A 301 1.70 -32.80 -6.94
C PRO A 301 1.93 -31.29 -6.79
N LYS A 302 2.32 -30.64 -7.89
CA LYS A 302 2.51 -29.18 -8.09
C LYS A 302 1.82 -28.26 -7.07
N ASN A 303 2.60 -27.33 -6.50
CA ASN A 303 2.14 -26.17 -5.73
C ASN A 303 0.83 -25.56 -6.29
N LYS A 304 -0.27 -25.67 -5.54
CA LYS A 304 -1.46 -24.81 -5.72
C LYS A 304 -1.20 -23.47 -5.02
N GLU A 305 -1.68 -22.37 -5.61
CA GLU A 305 -1.67 -21.07 -4.96
C GLU A 305 -2.67 -21.04 -3.79
N ASP A 306 -2.35 -20.23 -2.78
CA ASP A 306 -3.22 -19.94 -1.64
C ASP A 306 -4.54 -19.29 -2.13
N PRO A 307 -5.72 -19.87 -1.83
CA PRO A 307 -7.01 -19.36 -2.30
C PRO A 307 -7.30 -17.91 -1.88
N GLN A 308 -6.90 -17.49 -0.68
CA GLN A 308 -7.08 -16.13 -0.19
C GLN A 308 -6.20 -15.15 -0.99
N LEU A 309 -4.95 -15.53 -1.28
CA LEU A 309 -4.07 -14.80 -2.19
C LEU A 309 -4.61 -14.77 -3.63
N GLN A 310 -5.21 -15.85 -4.13
CA GLN A 310 -5.86 -15.89 -5.45
C GLN A 310 -7.04 -14.91 -5.52
N CYS A 311 -7.92 -14.90 -4.52
CA CYS A 311 -9.04 -13.97 -4.38
C CYS A 311 -8.59 -12.50 -4.31
N ALA A 312 -7.60 -12.22 -3.47
CA ALA A 312 -7.05 -10.88 -3.30
C ALA A 312 -6.37 -10.35 -4.58
N ARG A 313 -5.79 -11.24 -5.40
CA ARG A 313 -5.30 -10.88 -6.75
C ARG A 313 -6.45 -10.44 -7.66
N TYR A 314 -7.58 -11.15 -7.72
CA TYR A 314 -8.74 -10.70 -8.50
C TYR A 314 -9.27 -9.34 -8.04
N ALA A 315 -9.36 -9.14 -6.72
CA ALA A 315 -9.78 -7.86 -6.15
C ALA A 315 -8.82 -6.72 -6.52
N MET A 316 -7.51 -6.98 -6.48
CA MET A 316 -6.50 -6.02 -6.92
C MET A 316 -6.63 -5.66 -8.40
N GLU A 317 -6.97 -6.61 -9.29
CA GLU A 317 -7.22 -6.31 -10.71
C GLU A 317 -8.52 -5.52 -10.92
N VAL A 318 -9.59 -5.83 -10.19
CA VAL A 318 -10.81 -5.00 -10.24
C VAL A 318 -10.49 -3.57 -9.77
N LEU A 319 -9.69 -3.41 -8.72
CA LEU A 319 -9.29 -2.12 -8.20
C LEU A 319 -8.32 -1.35 -9.12
N SER A 320 -7.34 -2.03 -9.73
CA SER A 320 -6.21 -1.42 -10.45
C SER A 320 -6.34 -1.45 -11.98
N SER A 321 -7.29 -2.21 -12.51
CA SER A 321 -7.35 -2.57 -13.94
C SER A 321 -8.78 -2.48 -14.52
N ALA A 322 -9.84 -2.39 -13.70
CA ALA A 322 -11.24 -2.26 -14.15
C ALA A 322 -11.73 -0.80 -14.31
N GLY A 323 -10.85 0.12 -14.72
CA GLY A 323 -11.16 1.55 -14.88
C GLY A 323 -11.15 2.27 -13.53
N PHE A 324 -12.24 2.94 -13.19
CA PHE A 324 -12.41 3.66 -11.91
C PHE A 324 -13.30 2.86 -10.95
N ARG A 325 -12.68 2.08 -10.05
CA ARG A 325 -13.36 1.29 -9.02
C ARG A 325 -13.03 1.77 -7.60
N THR A 326 -14.05 1.87 -6.74
CA THR A 326 -13.93 2.28 -5.32
C THR A 326 -13.73 1.10 -4.37
N HIS A 327 -14.21 -0.09 -4.77
CA HIS A 327 -14.07 -1.36 -4.05
C HIS A 327 -14.28 -2.55 -5.03
N SER A 328 -14.10 -3.77 -4.54
CA SER A 328 -14.41 -5.03 -5.22
C SER A 328 -15.19 -5.95 -4.29
N ILE A 329 -16.19 -6.67 -4.83
CA ILE A 329 -16.96 -7.71 -4.14
C ILE A 329 -16.71 -9.04 -4.85
N GLY A 330 -16.57 -10.12 -4.10
CA GLY A 330 -16.48 -11.47 -4.64
C GLY A 330 -16.86 -12.55 -3.62
N ALA A 331 -16.76 -13.81 -4.03
CA ALA A 331 -17.02 -14.95 -3.16
C ALA A 331 -16.08 -16.13 -3.43
N LEU A 332 -15.75 -16.86 -2.36
CA LEU A 332 -15.03 -18.13 -2.41
C LEU A 332 -15.97 -19.25 -1.97
N ILE A 333 -16.08 -20.33 -2.76
CA ILE A 333 -17.06 -21.40 -2.53
C ILE A 333 -16.39 -22.76 -2.30
N GLY A 334 -16.63 -23.31 -1.11
CA GLY A 334 -16.22 -24.65 -0.67
C GLY A 334 -17.40 -25.62 -0.63
N GLY A 335 -17.70 -26.28 -1.76
CA GLY A 335 -18.90 -27.13 -1.88
C GLY A 335 -20.18 -26.34 -1.60
N THR A 336 -20.93 -26.69 -0.55
CA THR A 336 -22.13 -25.94 -0.12
C THR A 336 -21.85 -24.66 0.67
N LEU A 337 -20.60 -24.41 1.10
CA LEU A 337 -20.26 -23.23 1.90
C LEU A 337 -19.83 -22.09 0.97
N LEU A 338 -20.48 -20.94 1.08
CA LEU A 338 -20.13 -19.71 0.36
C LEU A 338 -19.60 -18.68 1.37
N GLN A 339 -18.43 -18.11 1.09
CA GLN A 339 -17.82 -17.04 1.88
C GLN A 339 -17.72 -15.76 1.05
N MET A 340 -18.42 -14.72 1.48
CA MET A 340 -18.37 -13.41 0.82
C MET A 340 -17.10 -12.66 1.23
N GLN A 341 -16.56 -11.90 0.27
CA GLN A 341 -15.35 -11.10 0.46
C GLN A 341 -15.55 -9.71 -0.15
N TYR A 342 -15.04 -8.69 0.56
CA TYR A 342 -15.09 -7.29 0.18
C TYR A 342 -13.70 -6.68 0.34
N TYR A 343 -13.29 -5.89 -0.65
CA TYR A 343 -11.96 -5.29 -0.73
C TYR A 343 -12.10 -3.83 -1.11
N ASP A 344 -11.63 -2.93 -0.26
CA ASP A 344 -11.53 -1.51 -0.58
C ASP A 344 -10.12 -0.96 -0.30
N ARG A 345 -9.99 0.36 -0.38
CA ARG A 345 -8.72 1.07 -0.20
C ARG A 345 -8.26 1.17 1.26
N SER A 346 -9.03 0.67 2.22
CA SER A 346 -8.79 0.80 3.65
C SER A 346 -8.95 -0.49 4.45
N SER A 347 -9.53 -1.54 3.85
CA SER A 347 -9.85 -2.80 4.51
C SER A 347 -9.96 -3.97 3.53
N ILE A 348 -9.68 -5.17 4.05
CA ILE A 348 -10.12 -6.44 3.46
C ILE A 348 -11.07 -7.06 4.48
N ILE A 349 -12.27 -7.45 4.03
CA ILE A 349 -13.35 -7.97 4.86
C ILE A 349 -13.77 -9.33 4.33
N ILE A 350 -13.82 -10.33 5.21
CA ILE A 350 -14.27 -11.69 4.90
C ILE A 350 -15.43 -12.03 5.83
N SER A 351 -16.49 -12.62 5.27
CA SER A 351 -17.65 -13.07 6.05
C SER A 351 -17.41 -14.44 6.70
N GLN A 352 -18.16 -14.71 7.75
CA GLN A 352 -18.54 -16.09 8.10
C GLN A 352 -19.25 -16.74 6.91
N GLU A 353 -19.11 -18.06 6.78
CA GLU A 353 -19.69 -18.82 5.68
C GLU A 353 -21.22 -18.95 5.76
N ILE A 354 -21.86 -18.93 4.59
CA ILE A 354 -23.26 -19.27 4.39
C ILE A 354 -23.31 -20.71 3.85
N ASP A 355 -23.86 -21.65 4.61
CA ASP A 355 -24.10 -23.01 4.11
C ASP A 355 -25.37 -23.03 3.26
N MET A 356 -25.21 -22.85 1.95
CA MET A 356 -26.28 -22.79 0.95
C MET A 356 -27.18 -24.04 0.97
N GLY A 357 -26.69 -25.18 1.50
CA GLY A 357 -27.47 -26.41 1.67
C GLY A 357 -28.29 -26.48 2.95
N LYS A 358 -28.17 -25.52 3.87
CA LYS A 358 -28.91 -25.45 5.15
C LYS A 358 -29.64 -24.12 5.36
N ASP A 359 -29.02 -23.00 4.99
CA ASP A 359 -29.62 -21.67 5.00
C ASP A 359 -29.69 -21.12 3.55
N PRO A 360 -30.66 -21.59 2.74
CA PRO A 360 -30.92 -21.01 1.43
C PRO A 360 -31.48 -19.58 1.53
N GLU A 361 -31.99 -19.15 2.69
CA GLU A 361 -32.57 -17.81 2.87
C GLU A 361 -31.49 -16.74 2.81
N SER A 362 -30.36 -16.94 3.51
CA SER A 362 -29.18 -16.07 3.42
C SER A 362 -28.58 -16.04 2.02
N PHE A 363 -28.57 -17.18 1.32
CA PHE A 363 -28.09 -17.24 -0.07
C PHE A 363 -28.99 -16.46 -1.03
N ILE A 364 -30.31 -16.53 -0.87
CA ILE A 364 -31.25 -15.73 -1.69
C ILE A 364 -31.18 -14.25 -1.28
N ALA A 365 -31.04 -13.94 0.01
CA ALA A 365 -30.85 -12.58 0.52
C ALA A 365 -29.60 -11.91 -0.06
N MET A 366 -28.48 -12.64 -0.15
CA MET A 366 -27.25 -12.21 -0.83
C MET A 366 -27.52 -11.84 -2.31
N LEU A 367 -28.28 -12.65 -3.04
CA LEU A 367 -28.64 -12.38 -4.44
C LEU A 367 -29.59 -11.18 -4.60
N ILE A 368 -30.55 -11.01 -3.68
CA ILE A 368 -31.42 -9.83 -3.60
C ILE A 368 -30.58 -8.57 -3.35
N GLY A 369 -29.67 -8.62 -2.38
CA GLY A 369 -28.76 -7.53 -2.04
C GLY A 369 -27.90 -7.12 -3.23
N LEU A 370 -27.17 -8.08 -3.82
CA LEU A 370 -26.33 -7.86 -5.00
C LEU A 370 -27.11 -7.24 -6.18
N HIS A 371 -28.34 -7.68 -6.47
CA HIS A 371 -29.12 -7.11 -7.57
C HIS A 371 -29.64 -5.69 -7.28
N ARG A 372 -29.94 -5.35 -6.01
CA ARG A 372 -30.40 -4.02 -5.59
C ARG A 372 -29.26 -3.00 -5.37
N LEU A 373 -28.02 -3.33 -5.69
CA LEU A 373 -26.92 -2.36 -5.65
C LEU A 373 -26.88 -1.57 -6.96
N SER A 374 -27.08 -0.25 -6.85
CA SER A 374 -26.76 0.68 -7.94
C SER A 374 -25.28 0.57 -8.35
N LEU A 375 -24.93 1.03 -9.55
CA LEU A 375 -23.55 0.91 -10.09
C LEU A 375 -22.49 1.49 -9.14
N GLU A 376 -22.77 2.61 -8.47
CA GLU A 376 -21.87 3.22 -7.47
C GLU A 376 -21.70 2.34 -6.22
N LYS A 377 -22.74 1.58 -5.84
CA LYS A 377 -22.71 0.60 -4.75
C LYS A 377 -22.09 -0.74 -5.16
N HIS A 378 -22.00 -1.04 -6.47
CA HIS A 378 -21.05 -2.00 -7.05
C HIS A 378 -19.62 -1.44 -7.21
N GLY A 379 -19.38 -0.20 -6.78
CA GLY A 379 -18.06 0.42 -6.74
C GLY A 379 -17.67 1.18 -8.02
N ILE A 380 -18.59 1.40 -8.95
CA ILE A 380 -18.33 2.08 -10.23
C ILE A 380 -18.67 3.56 -10.09
N HIS A 381 -17.68 4.44 -10.04
CA HIS A 381 -17.93 5.86 -9.78
C HIS A 381 -18.08 6.69 -11.07
N SER A 382 -19.13 7.49 -11.10
CA SER A 382 -19.50 8.53 -12.08
C SER A 382 -18.49 9.69 -12.30
N ILE A 383 -17.25 9.61 -11.79
CA ILE A 383 -16.25 10.70 -11.86
C ILE A 383 -15.68 10.88 -13.27
N VAL A 384 -15.46 9.78 -13.98
CA VAL A 384 -15.02 9.77 -15.39
C VAL A 384 -16.23 9.42 -16.25
N GLU A 385 -16.42 10.12 -17.37
CA GLU A 385 -17.47 9.80 -18.33
C GLU A 385 -17.20 8.45 -19.01
N ASP A 386 -18.25 7.64 -19.17
CA ASP A 386 -18.17 6.20 -19.46
C ASP A 386 -17.16 5.45 -18.55
N PRO A 387 -17.44 5.36 -17.22
CA PRO A 387 -16.54 4.75 -16.22
C PRO A 387 -16.47 3.22 -16.34
N ILE A 388 -17.28 2.65 -17.23
CA ILE A 388 -17.26 1.27 -17.71
C ILE A 388 -16.97 1.34 -19.21
N LEU A 389 -16.21 0.40 -19.77
CA LEU A 389 -16.10 0.32 -21.23
C LEU A 389 -17.42 -0.13 -21.85
N SER A 390 -18.18 0.82 -22.42
CA SER A 390 -19.44 0.55 -23.14
C SER A 390 -19.23 -0.26 -24.41
N ASP A 391 -18.19 0.01 -25.21
CA ASP A 391 -17.71 -0.90 -26.27
C ASP A 391 -16.31 -1.46 -25.96
N TYR A 392 -16.31 -2.61 -25.28
CA TYR A 392 -15.07 -3.33 -24.99
C TYR A 392 -14.44 -4.00 -26.23
N THR A 393 -15.24 -4.35 -27.26
CA THR A 393 -14.64 -4.93 -28.48
C THR A 393 -13.85 -3.87 -29.22
N ASN A 394 -14.41 -2.70 -29.48
CA ASN A 394 -13.72 -1.65 -30.23
C ASN A 394 -12.44 -1.22 -29.49
N TYR A 395 -12.53 -1.02 -28.17
CA TYR A 395 -11.37 -0.76 -27.32
C TYR A 395 -10.24 -1.78 -27.52
N THR A 396 -10.52 -3.09 -27.48
CA THR A 396 -9.48 -4.13 -27.68
C THR A 396 -9.01 -4.30 -29.14
N GLN A 397 -9.67 -3.66 -30.12
CA GLN A 397 -9.29 -3.69 -31.53
C GLN A 397 -8.45 -2.47 -31.92
N GLU A 398 -8.81 -1.29 -31.42
CA GLU A 398 -8.08 -0.04 -31.62
C GLU A 398 -6.84 0.03 -30.70
N HIS A 399 -6.98 -0.39 -29.44
CA HIS A 399 -5.92 -0.41 -28.44
C HIS A 399 -5.57 -1.88 -28.12
N ARG A 400 -4.36 -2.31 -28.48
CA ARG A 400 -3.91 -3.72 -28.46
C ARG A 400 -3.70 -4.28 -27.03
N ASP A 401 -4.78 -4.52 -26.30
CA ASP A 401 -4.78 -5.00 -24.90
C ASP A 401 -3.98 -4.12 -23.91
N ASP A 402 -3.54 -2.93 -24.34
CA ASP A 402 -2.69 -2.02 -23.58
C ASP A 402 -3.50 -1.28 -22.50
N THR A 403 -3.23 -1.63 -21.23
CA THR A 403 -3.86 -1.01 -20.06
C THR A 403 -3.57 0.48 -19.92
N ALA A 404 -2.49 1.01 -20.53
CA ALA A 404 -2.21 2.44 -20.48
C ALA A 404 -3.26 3.27 -21.23
N THR A 405 -3.94 2.69 -22.21
CA THR A 405 -4.99 3.36 -23.00
C THR A 405 -6.37 3.37 -22.31
N LEU A 406 -6.50 2.81 -21.11
CA LEU A 406 -7.79 2.54 -20.46
C LEU A 406 -8.68 3.76 -20.22
N PHE A 407 -8.13 4.97 -20.19
CA PHE A 407 -8.89 6.22 -20.10
C PHE A 407 -8.92 7.04 -21.40
N GLU A 408 -8.16 6.64 -22.43
CA GLU A 408 -7.95 7.41 -23.67
C GLU A 408 -9.30 7.81 -24.31
N GLY A 409 -9.44 9.09 -24.65
CA GLY A 409 -10.63 9.70 -25.26
C GLY A 409 -11.78 10.08 -24.30
N ARG A 410 -11.78 9.61 -23.04
CA ARG A 410 -12.85 9.94 -22.08
C ARG A 410 -12.73 11.35 -21.53
N LYS A 411 -13.82 11.81 -20.92
CA LYS A 411 -13.90 13.13 -20.28
C LYS A 411 -13.86 13.03 -18.76
N LEU A 412 -13.26 14.04 -18.15
CA LEU A 412 -13.24 14.27 -16.71
C LEU A 412 -13.52 15.75 -16.47
N THR A 413 -14.62 16.07 -15.79
CA THR A 413 -15.01 17.46 -15.49
C THR A 413 -14.68 17.79 -14.03
N LEU A 414 -13.80 18.76 -13.81
CA LEU A 414 -13.36 19.22 -12.49
C LEU A 414 -13.71 20.70 -12.30
N LYS A 415 -13.75 21.19 -11.06
CA LYS A 415 -14.08 22.57 -10.72
C LYS A 415 -12.86 23.34 -10.18
N LYS A 416 -12.63 24.53 -10.74
CA LYS A 416 -11.72 25.54 -10.18
C LYS A 416 -12.30 26.11 -8.87
N ALA A 417 -11.47 26.79 -8.09
CA ALA A 417 -11.84 27.33 -6.77
C ALA A 417 -12.88 28.47 -6.81
N ASP A 418 -13.09 29.08 -7.97
CA ASP A 418 -14.17 30.04 -8.27
C ASP A 418 -15.51 29.36 -8.61
N GLY A 419 -15.52 28.03 -8.74
CA GLY A 419 -16.67 27.22 -9.16
C GLY A 419 -16.72 26.93 -10.67
N THR A 420 -15.81 27.48 -11.49
CA THR A 420 -15.75 27.27 -12.93
C THR A 420 -15.41 25.82 -13.26
N SER A 421 -16.25 25.14 -14.02
CA SER A 421 -15.94 23.79 -14.53
C SER A 421 -14.88 23.86 -15.64
N VAL A 422 -13.97 22.88 -15.66
CA VAL A 422 -13.07 22.61 -16.79
C VAL A 422 -13.17 21.12 -17.14
N THR A 423 -13.42 20.86 -18.43
CA THR A 423 -13.43 19.51 -18.99
C THR A 423 -12.05 19.15 -19.53
N PHE A 424 -11.59 17.96 -19.16
CA PHE A 424 -10.34 17.36 -19.63
C PHE A 424 -10.64 16.14 -20.47
N THR A 425 -10.04 16.05 -21.67
CA THR A 425 -9.90 14.78 -22.37
C THR A 425 -8.74 14.00 -21.76
N LEU A 426 -9.01 12.77 -21.33
CA LEU A 426 -8.02 11.85 -20.80
C LEU A 426 -7.27 11.16 -21.94
N GLY A 427 -5.96 11.04 -21.78
CA GLY A 427 -5.05 10.31 -22.65
C GLY A 427 -4.57 9.02 -21.98
N LYS A 428 -3.26 8.76 -22.01
CA LYS A 428 -2.68 7.51 -21.53
C LYS A 428 -2.25 7.60 -20.06
N ILE A 429 -2.38 6.48 -19.36
CA ILE A 429 -1.79 6.27 -18.04
C ILE A 429 -0.27 6.19 -18.22
N ILE A 430 0.48 7.12 -17.63
CA ILE A 430 1.95 7.16 -17.66
C ILE A 430 2.58 6.58 -16.38
N PHE A 431 1.81 6.44 -15.31
CA PHE A 431 2.22 5.79 -14.07
C PHE A 431 1.00 5.19 -13.36
N ARG A 432 1.13 3.98 -12.80
CA ARG A 432 0.19 3.46 -11.80
C ARG A 432 0.91 2.61 -10.76
N GLN A 433 0.55 2.79 -9.49
CA GLN A 433 1.02 1.98 -8.36
C GLN A 433 -0.09 1.00 -7.92
N PRO A 434 -0.18 -0.21 -8.49
CA PRO A 434 -1.28 -1.14 -8.22
C PRO A 434 -1.28 -1.61 -6.75
N GLY A 435 -2.48 -1.86 -6.22
CA GLY A 435 -2.65 -2.34 -4.85
C GLY A 435 -4.10 -2.44 -4.41
N ILE A 436 -4.30 -2.99 -3.21
CA ILE A 436 -5.61 -3.15 -2.57
C ILE A 436 -5.85 -1.96 -1.65
N ILE A 437 -5.42 -2.09 -0.39
CA ILE A 437 -5.34 -1.00 0.60
C ILE A 437 -4.26 -0.02 0.14
N GLY A 438 -4.53 1.28 0.19
CA GLY A 438 -3.54 2.30 -0.14
C GLY A 438 -4.04 3.47 -0.98
N ARG A 439 -3.09 4.12 -1.67
CA ARG A 439 -3.34 5.28 -2.54
C ARG A 439 -3.80 4.91 -3.96
N ASP A 440 -3.35 3.78 -4.53
CA ASP A 440 -3.47 3.43 -5.97
C ASP A 440 -3.28 4.66 -6.87
N THR A 441 -2.13 5.31 -6.69
CA THR A 441 -1.78 6.53 -7.41
C THR A 441 -1.69 6.21 -8.90
N CYS A 442 -2.56 6.84 -9.68
CA CYS A 442 -2.66 6.68 -11.12
C CYS A 442 -2.48 8.06 -11.77
N VAL A 443 -1.54 8.19 -12.70
CA VAL A 443 -1.24 9.45 -13.40
C VAL A 443 -1.53 9.29 -14.88
N VAL A 444 -2.41 10.14 -15.40
CA VAL A 444 -2.93 10.10 -16.76
C VAL A 444 -2.59 11.41 -17.48
N GLU A 445 -2.11 11.35 -18.71
CA GLU A 445 -1.99 12.54 -19.57
C GLU A 445 -3.36 13.14 -19.84
N VAL A 446 -3.47 14.48 -19.86
CA VAL A 446 -4.74 15.16 -20.15
C VAL A 446 -4.57 16.39 -21.03
N THR A 447 -5.60 16.68 -21.82
CA THR A 447 -5.77 17.93 -22.57
C THR A 447 -7.01 18.63 -22.07
N ALA A 448 -6.88 19.86 -21.57
CA ALA A 448 -8.04 20.70 -21.24
C ALA A 448 -8.68 21.25 -22.52
N GLU A 449 -10.00 21.16 -22.67
CA GLU A 449 -10.67 21.52 -23.92
C GLU A 449 -10.93 23.04 -24.03
N ASP A 450 -11.52 23.63 -22.99
CA ASP A 450 -11.97 25.03 -22.98
C ASP A 450 -11.16 25.94 -22.01
N CYS A 451 -9.87 25.62 -21.79
CA CYS A 451 -9.02 26.36 -20.86
C CYS A 451 -7.81 27.03 -21.56
N GLU A 452 -8.02 28.22 -22.13
CA GLU A 452 -6.97 29.03 -22.78
C GLU A 452 -5.76 29.31 -21.85
N GLU A 453 -5.95 29.30 -20.53
CA GLU A 453 -4.90 29.44 -19.50
C GLU A 453 -3.82 28.34 -19.58
N TRP A 454 -4.20 27.13 -20.01
CA TRP A 454 -3.33 25.94 -20.00
C TRP A 454 -3.02 25.41 -21.42
N LYS A 455 -3.34 26.20 -22.44
CA LYS A 455 -3.24 25.81 -23.85
C LYS A 455 -1.78 25.70 -24.28
N GLY A 456 -1.37 24.50 -24.69
CA GLY A 456 0.02 24.18 -25.02
C GLY A 456 0.90 23.84 -23.81
N VAL A 457 0.34 23.75 -22.60
CA VAL A 457 1.00 23.16 -21.43
C VAL A 457 0.79 21.66 -21.47
N GLU A 458 1.85 20.85 -21.36
CA GLU A 458 1.69 19.41 -21.12
C GLU A 458 1.15 19.21 -19.69
N THR A 459 -0.09 18.74 -19.57
CA THR A 459 -0.76 18.51 -18.28
C THR A 459 -1.03 17.04 -18.01
N VAL A 460 -0.99 16.66 -16.73
CA VAL A 460 -1.38 15.33 -16.24
C VAL A 460 -2.37 15.45 -15.09
N VAL A 461 -3.19 14.42 -14.91
CA VAL A 461 -4.06 14.24 -13.75
C VAL A 461 -3.52 13.11 -12.88
N LYS A 462 -3.21 13.42 -11.62
CA LYS A 462 -2.91 12.48 -10.53
C LYS A 462 -4.22 12.14 -9.80
N ILE A 463 -4.68 10.90 -9.94
CA ILE A 463 -5.82 10.30 -9.22
C ILE A 463 -5.27 9.48 -8.04
N SER A 464 -5.83 9.64 -6.84
CA SER A 464 -5.33 8.93 -5.66
C SER A 464 -6.35 8.83 -4.51
N TRP A 465 -6.27 7.75 -3.73
CA TRP A 465 -7.16 7.43 -2.61
C TRP A 465 -6.53 7.88 -1.28
N GLN A 466 -6.74 9.15 -0.95
CA GLN A 466 -6.09 9.81 0.18
C GLN A 466 -6.87 9.63 1.48
N ALA A 467 -6.16 9.45 2.60
CA ALA A 467 -6.76 9.39 3.92
C ALA A 467 -7.34 10.76 4.29
N LYS A 468 -8.63 10.82 4.66
CA LYS A 468 -9.37 12.08 4.88
C LYS A 468 -8.81 12.93 6.03
N SER A 469 -7.99 12.34 6.90
CA SER A 469 -7.31 13.00 8.02
C SER A 469 -5.94 13.61 7.68
N ARG A 470 -5.41 13.43 6.47
CA ARG A 470 -4.14 14.02 6.03
C ARG A 470 -4.37 15.34 5.29
N SER A 471 -3.49 16.32 5.53
CA SER A 471 -3.35 17.48 4.64
C SER A 471 -3.05 17.03 3.21
N SER A 472 -3.51 17.79 2.23
CA SER A 472 -3.25 17.52 0.83
C SER A 472 -1.87 18.04 0.38
N GLU A 473 -1.30 17.43 -0.66
CA GLU A 473 -0.17 17.99 -1.39
C GLU A 473 -0.43 19.45 -1.85
N LYS A 474 -1.67 19.78 -2.21
CA LYS A 474 -2.09 21.17 -2.51
C LYS A 474 -2.03 22.09 -1.30
N ASP A 475 -2.35 21.62 -0.08
CA ASP A 475 -2.22 22.42 1.15
C ASP A 475 -0.75 22.81 1.38
N PHE A 476 0.16 21.88 1.12
CA PHE A 476 1.60 22.08 1.27
C PHE A 476 2.12 23.06 0.21
N MET A 477 1.69 22.93 -1.05
CA MET A 477 2.04 23.90 -2.11
C MET A 477 1.45 25.29 -1.86
N ASP A 478 0.25 25.39 -1.26
CA ASP A 478 -0.32 26.68 -0.85
C ASP A 478 0.44 27.31 0.32
N ASP A 479 0.95 26.52 1.27
CA ASP A 479 1.80 27.03 2.35
C ASP A 479 3.21 27.44 1.85
N VAL A 480 3.77 26.72 0.87
CA VAL A 480 4.96 27.14 0.11
C VAL A 480 4.72 28.48 -0.59
N LYS A 481 3.60 28.63 -1.32
CA LYS A 481 3.28 29.87 -2.03
C LYS A 481 3.14 31.05 -1.06
N LYS A 482 2.43 30.87 0.06
CA LYS A 482 2.32 31.86 1.16
C LYS A 482 3.66 32.19 1.83
N ALA A 483 4.71 31.40 1.63
CA ALA A 483 6.06 31.70 2.10
C ALA A 483 6.85 32.49 1.04
N VAL A 484 6.77 32.12 -0.25
CA VAL A 484 7.37 32.89 -1.36
C VAL A 484 6.78 34.30 -1.43
N ASP A 485 5.45 34.43 -1.36
CA ASP A 485 4.72 35.70 -1.45
C ASP A 485 5.08 36.71 -0.32
N LYS A 486 5.72 36.26 0.76
CA LYS A 486 6.16 37.11 1.88
C LYS A 486 7.59 37.61 1.75
N ASP A 487 8.47 36.84 1.14
CA ASP A 487 9.92 36.92 1.35
C ASP A 487 10.69 37.44 0.12
N SER A 488 10.05 38.39 -0.57
CA SER A 488 10.56 39.15 -1.72
C SER A 488 10.87 38.35 -3.00
N ALA A 489 11.20 39.09 -4.07
CA ALA A 489 11.42 38.55 -5.41
C ALA A 489 12.68 37.65 -5.55
N SER A 490 13.49 37.51 -4.50
CA SER A 490 14.66 36.62 -4.48
C SER A 490 14.28 35.13 -4.51
N HIS A 491 13.05 34.77 -4.13
CA HIS A 491 12.65 33.38 -3.92
C HIS A 491 11.79 32.77 -5.04
N HIS A 492 11.55 33.48 -6.14
CA HIS A 492 10.73 32.96 -7.25
C HIS A 492 11.26 31.64 -7.86
N TRP A 493 12.57 31.37 -7.79
CA TRP A 493 13.19 30.14 -8.30
C TRP A 493 12.57 28.87 -7.68
N VAL A 494 12.06 28.94 -6.45
CA VAL A 494 11.46 27.82 -5.71
C VAL A 494 10.33 27.14 -6.52
N ALA A 495 9.56 27.91 -7.29
CA ALA A 495 8.41 27.39 -8.06
C ALA A 495 8.83 26.45 -9.20
N ASP A 496 10.02 26.61 -9.78
CA ASP A 496 10.50 25.71 -10.85
C ASP A 496 10.95 24.35 -10.31
N HIS A 497 11.16 24.23 -8.99
CA HIS A 497 11.67 23.03 -8.31
C HIS A 497 10.60 22.28 -7.48
N LEU A 498 9.33 22.67 -7.56
CA LEU A 498 8.18 22.06 -6.86
C LEU A 498 6.95 21.89 -7.80
N PRO A 499 6.06 20.91 -7.59
CA PRO A 499 4.94 20.65 -8.50
C PRO A 499 4.00 21.85 -8.64
N ASN A 500 3.73 22.26 -9.88
CA ASN A 500 2.76 23.29 -10.19
C ASN A 500 1.36 22.66 -10.31
N ILE A 501 0.56 22.75 -9.24
CA ILE A 501 -0.77 22.14 -9.15
C ILE A 501 -1.82 23.17 -9.55
N LEU A 502 -2.30 23.03 -10.78
CA LEU A 502 -3.23 23.93 -11.46
C LEU A 502 -4.65 23.83 -10.90
N LEU A 503 -5.07 22.63 -10.50
CA LEU A 503 -6.39 22.34 -9.92
C LEU A 503 -6.29 21.16 -8.96
N SER A 504 -7.06 21.18 -7.88
CA SER A 504 -7.24 20.03 -6.98
C SER A 504 -8.70 19.94 -6.56
N GLN A 505 -9.28 18.75 -6.61
CA GLN A 505 -10.65 18.47 -6.17
C GLN A 505 -10.72 17.11 -5.45
N ASP A 506 -11.37 17.12 -4.28
CA ASP A 506 -11.70 15.91 -3.53
C ASP A 506 -13.12 15.43 -3.86
N PHE A 507 -13.26 14.12 -4.01
CA PHE A 507 -14.54 13.42 -4.14
C PHE A 507 -14.73 12.52 -2.91
N GLU A 508 -15.70 12.88 -2.08
CA GLU A 508 -16.08 12.07 -0.92
C GLU A 508 -16.90 10.84 -1.34
N MET A 509 -16.89 9.80 -0.50
CA MET A 509 -17.78 8.66 -0.68
C MET A 509 -19.23 9.05 -0.36
N ALA A 510 -20.18 8.46 -1.09
CA ALA A 510 -21.60 8.67 -0.85
C ALA A 510 -21.99 8.29 0.59
N LYS A 511 -22.99 8.98 1.15
CA LYS A 511 -23.45 8.76 2.54
C LYS A 511 -23.93 7.32 2.77
N ASP A 512 -24.48 6.69 1.73
CA ASP A 512 -24.94 5.31 1.70
C ASP A 512 -24.04 4.41 0.82
N SER A 513 -22.75 4.74 0.71
CA SER A 513 -21.75 3.80 0.18
C SER A 513 -21.40 2.71 1.21
N PRO A 514 -20.90 1.53 0.78
CA PRO A 514 -20.39 0.52 1.71
C PRO A 514 -19.29 1.06 2.63
N GLN A 515 -18.36 1.89 2.12
CA GLN A 515 -17.27 2.47 2.90
C GLN A 515 -17.77 3.33 4.08
N THR A 516 -18.82 4.13 3.87
CA THR A 516 -19.40 4.98 4.91
C THR A 516 -20.07 4.14 6.00
N ARG A 517 -20.91 3.16 5.62
CA ARG A 517 -21.54 2.24 6.59
C ARG A 517 -20.51 1.36 7.32
N LEU A 518 -19.44 0.95 6.66
CA LEU A 518 -18.35 0.19 7.28
C LEU A 518 -17.61 1.01 8.36
N LYS A 519 -17.41 2.31 8.14
CA LYS A 519 -16.84 3.20 9.17
C LYS A 519 -17.72 3.25 10.42
N GLU A 520 -19.03 3.47 10.25
CA GLU A 520 -20.01 3.54 11.34
C GLU A 520 -20.16 2.20 12.08
N TYR A 521 -20.14 1.09 11.34
CA TYR A 521 -20.15 -0.26 11.89
C TYR A 521 -18.91 -0.54 12.74
N PHE A 522 -17.70 -0.27 12.25
CA PHE A 522 -16.47 -0.51 13.01
C PHE A 522 -16.27 0.45 14.19
N ASP A 523 -16.84 1.67 14.15
CA ASP A 523 -16.87 2.58 15.30
C ASP A 523 -17.75 2.06 16.46
N THR A 524 -18.68 1.13 16.20
CA THR A 524 -19.68 0.62 17.16
C THR A 524 -19.59 -0.89 17.42
N ALA A 525 -18.79 -1.61 16.63
CA ALA A 525 -18.54 -3.04 16.73
C ALA A 525 -17.90 -3.45 18.08
N SER A 526 -17.91 -4.75 18.36
CA SER A 526 -17.19 -5.34 19.50
C SER A 526 -16.29 -6.46 18.99
N TYR A 527 -15.11 -6.62 19.58
CA TYR A 527 -14.04 -7.42 18.98
C TYR A 527 -13.64 -8.57 19.91
N ALA A 528 -13.38 -9.75 19.34
CA ALA A 528 -13.15 -10.97 20.12
C ALA A 528 -11.85 -10.93 20.94
N ASP A 529 -10.81 -10.33 20.38
CA ASP A 529 -9.49 -10.22 21.01
C ASP A 529 -9.31 -8.89 21.79
N GLY A 530 -10.38 -8.08 21.90
CA GLY A 530 -10.40 -6.80 22.63
C GLY A 530 -9.92 -5.58 21.84
N ASP A 531 -8.99 -5.75 20.90
CA ASP A 531 -8.48 -4.65 20.06
C ASP A 531 -9.49 -4.19 19.00
N SER A 532 -9.72 -2.88 18.92
CA SER A 532 -10.66 -2.26 17.98
C SER A 532 -10.05 -2.02 16.59
N PHE A 533 -10.69 -2.52 15.52
CA PHE A 533 -10.31 -2.13 14.16
C PHE A 533 -10.69 -0.67 13.87
N LYS A 534 -9.72 0.13 13.41
CA LYS A 534 -9.94 1.55 13.06
C LYS A 534 -9.94 1.74 11.55
N TYR A 535 -11.13 1.75 10.95
CA TYR A 535 -11.30 2.00 9.52
C TYR A 535 -10.82 3.42 9.15
N GLU A 536 -9.83 3.53 8.26
CA GLU A 536 -9.28 4.80 7.81
C GLU A 536 -10.11 5.36 6.62
N SER A 537 -11.01 6.30 6.89
CA SER A 537 -11.85 6.92 5.86
C SER A 537 -11.02 7.63 4.79
N ARG A 538 -11.39 7.47 3.51
CA ARG A 538 -10.70 8.08 2.36
C ARG A 538 -11.60 8.98 1.53
N VAL A 539 -10.96 9.84 0.76
CA VAL A 539 -11.52 10.57 -0.38
C VAL A 539 -10.74 10.18 -1.64
N CYS A 540 -11.36 10.24 -2.81
CA CYS A 540 -10.58 10.26 -4.04
C CYS A 540 -10.16 11.70 -4.32
N ARG A 541 -8.85 11.96 -4.27
CA ARG A 541 -8.24 13.25 -4.62
C ARG A 541 -7.77 13.21 -6.05
N ILE A 542 -8.22 14.16 -6.84
CA ILE A 542 -7.83 14.36 -8.23
C ILE A 542 -7.12 15.71 -8.35
N MET A 543 -5.92 15.70 -8.90
CA MET A 543 -5.08 16.90 -9.05
C MET A 543 -4.57 17.02 -10.47
N VAL A 544 -4.72 18.22 -11.04
CA VAL A 544 -4.20 18.60 -12.36
C VAL A 544 -2.89 19.34 -12.13
N GLN A 545 -1.82 18.92 -12.81
CA GLN A 545 -0.51 19.55 -12.69
C GLN A 545 0.21 19.60 -14.04
N GLU A 546 1.25 20.43 -14.12
CA GLU A 546 2.27 20.30 -15.18
C GLU A 546 2.82 18.86 -15.20
N LYS A 547 3.01 18.32 -16.41
CA LYS A 547 3.73 17.07 -16.62
C LYS A 547 5.19 17.25 -16.23
N LEU A 548 5.68 16.31 -15.41
CA LEU A 548 7.07 16.21 -14.98
C LEU A 548 7.66 14.92 -15.53
N TYR A 549 8.98 14.88 -15.69
CA TYR A 549 9.71 13.69 -16.13
C TYR A 549 10.52 13.13 -14.95
N PRO A 550 10.64 11.79 -14.80
CA PRO A 550 11.41 11.21 -13.70
C PRO A 550 12.89 11.56 -13.86
N ILE A 551 13.61 11.74 -12.75
CA ILE A 551 15.04 12.10 -12.81
C ILE A 551 15.89 11.06 -13.56
N THR A 552 15.44 9.80 -13.61
CA THR A 552 16.05 8.70 -14.38
C THR A 552 15.93 8.86 -15.90
N SER A 553 15.11 9.80 -16.40
CA SER A 553 15.03 10.12 -17.83
C SER A 553 16.16 11.08 -18.30
N LEU A 554 17.13 11.40 -17.45
CA LEU A 554 18.32 12.19 -17.81
C LEU A 554 19.45 11.29 -18.34
N ARG A 555 20.35 11.84 -19.17
CA ARG A 555 21.47 11.09 -19.80
C ARG A 555 22.88 11.55 -19.43
N GLU A 556 23.03 12.70 -18.77
CA GLU A 556 24.35 13.27 -18.48
C GLU A 556 24.56 13.37 -16.96
N PRO A 557 25.67 12.84 -16.41
CA PRO A 557 25.95 12.88 -14.97
C PRO A 557 25.86 14.30 -14.36
N ARG A 558 26.32 15.33 -15.09
CA ARG A 558 26.19 16.73 -14.66
C ARG A 558 24.73 17.20 -14.54
N HIS A 559 23.82 16.72 -15.38
CA HIS A 559 22.39 17.05 -15.27
C HIS A 559 21.73 16.33 -14.08
N TYR A 560 22.12 15.07 -13.79
CA TYR A 560 21.76 14.43 -12.51
C TYR A 560 22.29 15.25 -11.32
N ALA A 561 23.56 15.63 -11.34
CA ALA A 561 24.21 16.37 -10.25
C ALA A 561 23.51 17.70 -9.96
N GLN A 562 23.24 18.50 -11.00
CA GLN A 562 22.49 19.75 -10.86
C GLN A 562 21.05 19.52 -10.38
N GLY A 563 20.35 18.51 -10.89
CA GLY A 563 18.98 18.20 -10.45
C GLY A 563 18.92 17.81 -8.97
N ILE A 564 19.82 16.95 -8.51
CA ILE A 564 19.87 16.50 -7.11
C ILE A 564 20.31 17.64 -6.17
N PHE A 565 21.22 18.51 -6.63
CA PHE A 565 21.60 19.72 -5.89
C PHE A 565 20.48 20.77 -5.84
N ASP A 566 19.69 20.93 -6.90
CA ASP A 566 18.47 21.77 -6.90
C ASP A 566 17.46 21.25 -5.87
N ILE A 567 17.25 19.93 -5.83
CA ILE A 567 16.34 19.26 -4.89
C ILE A 567 16.82 19.46 -3.44
N LEU A 568 18.11 19.34 -3.16
CA LEU A 568 18.68 19.65 -1.83
C LEU A 568 18.40 21.11 -1.41
N GLN A 569 18.61 22.06 -2.33
CA GLN A 569 18.43 23.49 -2.07
C GLN A 569 16.96 23.86 -1.84
N VAL A 570 16.03 23.38 -2.68
CA VAL A 570 14.59 23.67 -2.48
C VAL A 570 14.03 22.95 -1.26
N HIS A 571 14.50 21.73 -0.96
CA HIS A 571 14.11 21.00 0.24
C HIS A 571 14.48 21.78 1.52
N ARG A 572 15.69 22.38 1.57
CA ARG A 572 16.05 23.25 2.70
C ARG A 572 15.22 24.53 2.75
N TRP A 573 15.00 25.20 1.62
CA TRP A 573 14.19 26.41 1.59
C TRP A 573 12.76 26.14 2.11
N VAL A 574 12.14 25.03 1.68
CA VAL A 574 10.81 24.57 2.10
C VAL A 574 10.76 24.23 3.59
N HIS A 575 11.81 23.62 4.13
CA HIS A 575 11.96 23.40 5.57
C HIS A 575 12.07 24.71 6.37
N ASP A 576 12.85 25.68 5.89
CA ASP A 576 13.15 26.91 6.63
C ASP A 576 12.01 27.95 6.57
N HIS A 577 11.32 28.08 5.44
CA HIS A 577 10.31 29.13 5.21
C HIS A 577 8.87 28.61 5.26
N ALA A 578 8.58 27.48 4.59
CA ALA A 578 7.25 26.86 4.58
C ALA A 578 7.01 25.92 5.77
N ARG A 579 8.06 25.55 6.51
CA ARG A 579 8.05 24.67 7.69
C ARG A 579 7.53 23.25 7.40
N ILE A 580 7.96 22.67 6.27
CA ILE A 580 7.54 21.34 5.83
C ILE A 580 8.74 20.38 5.83
N ILE A 581 8.47 19.11 6.15
CA ILE A 581 9.41 17.98 6.04
C ILE A 581 8.80 16.99 5.03
N HIS A 582 9.58 16.50 4.06
CA HIS A 582 9.07 15.79 2.88
C HIS A 582 8.63 14.37 3.20
N ARG A 583 9.50 13.59 3.87
CA ARG A 583 9.29 12.27 4.46
C ARG A 583 9.14 11.06 3.53
N ASP A 584 9.20 11.24 2.22
CA ASP A 584 9.28 10.16 1.23
C ASP A 584 10.20 10.56 0.06
N ILE A 585 11.43 10.94 0.37
CA ILE A 585 12.50 11.10 -0.62
C ILE A 585 12.81 9.71 -1.22
N SER A 586 12.55 9.55 -2.52
CA SER A 586 12.67 8.28 -3.25
C SER A 586 12.89 8.53 -4.75
N MET A 587 13.32 7.50 -5.49
CA MET A 587 13.56 7.60 -6.94
C MET A 587 12.31 8.00 -7.75
N THR A 588 11.11 7.64 -7.31
CA THR A 588 9.84 8.00 -7.97
C THR A 588 9.42 9.45 -7.73
N ASN A 589 9.95 10.07 -6.67
CA ASN A 589 9.53 11.37 -6.17
C ASN A 589 10.53 12.49 -6.52
N LEU A 590 11.70 12.11 -7.05
CA LEU A 590 12.67 13.02 -7.65
C LEU A 590 12.41 13.08 -9.17
N MET A 591 12.00 14.27 -9.61
CA MET A 591 11.61 14.59 -10.98
C MET A 591 12.56 15.64 -11.57
N TRP A 592 12.35 16.00 -12.84
CA TRP A 592 12.89 17.21 -13.44
C TRP A 592 11.90 17.85 -14.42
N ARG A 593 12.17 19.10 -14.78
CA ARG A 593 11.54 19.77 -15.93
C ARG A 593 12.57 20.65 -16.65
N LYS A 594 12.22 21.13 -17.84
CA LYS A 594 13.00 22.11 -18.60
C LYS A 594 12.37 23.50 -18.48
N ARG A 595 13.17 24.52 -18.15
CA ARG A 595 12.77 25.93 -18.12
C ARG A 595 13.78 26.76 -18.87
N ASN A 596 13.36 27.43 -19.94
CA ASN A 596 14.21 28.32 -20.75
C ASN A 596 15.54 27.67 -21.19
N GLY A 597 15.48 26.38 -21.55
CA GLY A 597 16.63 25.56 -21.93
C GLY A 597 17.36 24.85 -20.76
N VAL A 598 17.24 25.37 -19.54
CA VAL A 598 17.88 24.85 -18.32
C VAL A 598 17.09 23.66 -17.77
N ILE A 599 17.80 22.67 -17.23
CA ILE A 599 17.21 21.55 -16.47
C ILE A 599 17.07 21.95 -15.01
N CYS A 600 15.87 21.76 -14.46
CA CYS A 600 15.51 22.05 -13.09
C CYS A 600 15.13 20.74 -12.39
N GLY A 601 15.84 20.35 -11.32
CA GLY A 601 15.43 19.21 -10.49
C GLY A 601 14.17 19.55 -9.68
N VAL A 602 13.20 18.65 -9.60
CA VAL A 602 11.89 18.90 -8.98
C VAL A 602 11.64 17.88 -7.87
N LEU A 603 11.31 18.35 -6.67
CA LEU A 603 10.84 17.51 -5.58
C LEU A 603 9.31 17.42 -5.62
N ASN A 604 8.76 16.20 -5.65
CA ASN A 604 7.35 15.91 -5.94
C ASN A 604 6.77 14.85 -4.96
N ASP A 605 5.44 14.79 -4.81
CA ASP A 605 4.67 13.88 -3.92
C ASP A 605 4.68 14.23 -2.42
N PHE A 606 4.23 15.44 -2.08
CA PHE A 606 4.11 15.88 -0.67
C PHE A 606 2.94 15.23 0.12
N ASP A 607 2.27 14.21 -0.42
CA ASP A 607 1.18 13.50 0.29
C ASP A 607 1.63 12.89 1.63
N LEU A 608 2.88 12.42 1.72
CA LEU A 608 3.43 11.83 2.95
C LEU A 608 4.05 12.86 3.93
N SER A 609 4.17 14.13 3.52
CA SER A 609 4.79 15.21 4.28
C SER A 609 4.04 15.63 5.56
N SER A 610 4.70 16.43 6.39
CA SER A 610 4.10 17.06 7.57
C SER A 610 4.74 18.42 7.89
N ARG A 611 4.01 19.28 8.60
CA ARG A 611 4.50 20.59 9.05
C ARG A 611 5.35 20.40 10.30
N ARG A 612 6.60 20.89 10.29
CA ARG A 612 7.60 20.77 11.37
C ARG A 612 7.08 21.23 12.72
N ASP A 613 6.38 22.36 12.73
CA ASP A 613 5.97 23.07 13.95
C ASP A 613 4.55 22.65 14.42
N ARG A 614 4.06 21.47 14.00
CA ARG A 614 2.75 20.93 14.43
C ARG A 614 2.83 19.43 14.69
N GLU A 615 2.58 19.03 15.93
CA GLU A 615 2.38 17.62 16.26
C GLU A 615 1.16 17.05 15.53
N SER A 616 1.33 15.89 14.90
CA SER A 616 0.24 15.14 14.28
C SER A 616 0.45 13.65 14.48
N ALA A 617 -0.65 12.88 14.58
CA ALA A 617 -0.57 11.42 14.63
C ALA A 617 0.07 10.82 13.35
N SER A 618 0.14 11.58 12.24
CA SER A 618 0.87 11.19 11.05
C SER A 618 2.39 11.41 11.13
N ALA A 619 2.91 12.26 12.04
CA ALA A 619 4.34 12.48 12.28
C ALA A 619 5.02 11.30 13.01
N LEU A 620 4.24 10.53 13.76
CA LEU A 620 4.68 9.37 14.55
C LEU A 620 4.64 8.04 13.78
N ARG A 621 3.97 7.97 12.62
CA ARG A 621 3.93 6.76 11.78
C ARG A 621 5.19 6.65 10.91
N ARG A 622 5.77 5.45 10.79
CA ARG A 622 6.83 5.16 9.80
C ARG A 622 6.30 5.47 8.39
N THR A 623 6.94 6.40 7.70
CA THR A 623 6.63 6.77 6.31
C THR A 623 7.91 6.81 5.49
N GLY A 624 7.82 6.44 4.22
CA GLY A 624 8.91 6.51 3.26
C GLY A 624 9.20 5.16 2.61
N THR A 625 9.80 5.22 1.43
CA THR A 625 10.12 4.05 0.60
C THR A 625 11.35 3.31 1.14
N GLY A 626 11.20 2.01 1.44
CA GLY A 626 12.10 1.24 2.32
C GLY A 626 13.61 1.40 2.08
N PRO A 627 14.14 1.10 0.87
CA PRO A 627 15.57 1.22 0.56
C PRO A 627 16.15 2.63 0.82
N TYR A 628 15.34 3.67 0.64
CA TYR A 628 15.73 5.07 0.82
C TYR A 628 15.61 5.54 2.28
N LEU A 629 14.74 4.92 3.06
CA LEU A 629 14.41 5.30 4.44
C LEU A 629 15.63 5.34 5.36
N ALA A 630 15.73 6.39 6.19
CA ALA A 630 16.84 6.58 7.13
C ALA A 630 16.97 5.43 8.16
N TYR A 631 18.20 5.11 8.55
CA TYR A 631 18.57 4.01 9.45
C TYR A 631 17.77 4.02 10.77
N ASP A 632 17.63 5.17 11.42
CA ASP A 632 16.89 5.28 12.68
C ASP A 632 15.39 5.00 12.52
N LEU A 633 14.80 5.23 11.34
CA LEU A 633 13.38 5.00 11.07
C LEU A 633 13.03 3.54 10.74
N LEU A 634 14.05 2.67 10.56
CA LEU A 634 13.87 1.23 10.35
C LEU A 634 13.71 0.45 11.66
N LYS A 635 13.99 1.08 12.82
CA LYS A 635 13.73 0.54 14.17
C LYS A 635 12.26 0.21 14.36
N GLU A 636 11.97 -0.86 15.13
CA GLU A 636 10.62 -1.36 15.40
C GLU A 636 9.66 -0.24 15.86
N ASP A 637 10.07 0.50 16.91
CA ASP A 637 9.51 1.80 17.30
C ASP A 637 10.43 2.92 16.74
N PRO A 638 10.04 3.62 15.66
CA PRO A 638 10.87 4.63 15.01
C PRO A 638 10.71 6.01 15.66
N PRO A 639 11.76 6.83 15.73
CA PRO A 639 11.63 8.21 16.20
C PRO A 639 10.84 9.07 15.21
N VAL A 640 10.39 10.25 15.67
CA VAL A 640 9.76 11.28 14.84
C VAL A 640 10.61 11.56 13.58
N HIS A 641 9.95 11.65 12.43
CA HIS A 641 10.64 11.98 11.18
C HIS A 641 11.08 13.45 11.17
N ILE A 642 12.40 13.67 11.20
CA ILE A 642 13.05 15.00 11.21
C ILE A 642 13.81 15.26 9.90
N TYR A 643 14.17 16.53 9.62
CA TYR A 643 14.85 16.98 8.41
C TYR A 643 16.07 16.12 7.99
N ARG A 644 16.89 15.71 8.96
CA ARG A 644 18.05 14.84 8.75
C ARG A 644 17.70 13.50 8.09
N HIS A 645 16.52 12.95 8.34
CA HIS A 645 16.12 11.67 7.76
C HIS A 645 15.84 11.82 6.25
N ASP A 646 15.27 12.95 5.80
CA ASP A 646 15.17 13.28 4.37
C ASP A 646 16.57 13.49 3.75
N ILE A 647 17.50 14.16 4.44
CA ILE A 647 18.91 14.32 4.00
C ILE A 647 19.62 12.96 3.85
N GLU A 648 19.45 12.06 4.82
CA GLU A 648 19.98 10.69 4.74
C GLU A 648 19.32 9.91 3.60
N SER A 649 18.05 10.17 3.29
CA SER A 649 17.34 9.60 2.13
C SER A 649 17.81 10.16 0.79
N ILE A 650 18.24 11.43 0.69
CA ILE A 650 18.93 11.97 -0.50
C ILE A 650 20.24 11.22 -0.75
N PHE A 651 21.02 10.96 0.31
CA PHE A 651 22.23 10.13 0.19
C PHE A 651 21.91 8.68 -0.19
N ASN A 652 20.89 8.05 0.43
CA ASN A 652 20.48 6.69 0.06
C ASN A 652 20.01 6.62 -1.40
N PHE A 653 19.32 7.66 -1.90
CA PHE A 653 18.99 7.81 -3.32
C PHE A 653 20.26 7.85 -4.20
N LEU A 654 21.27 8.67 -3.84
CA LEU A 654 22.53 8.76 -4.57
C LEU A 654 23.26 7.40 -4.63
N VAL A 655 23.34 6.69 -3.51
CA VAL A 655 23.93 5.33 -3.46
C VAL A 655 23.17 4.37 -4.38
N LEU A 656 21.84 4.35 -4.30
CA LEU A 656 21.01 3.42 -5.07
C LEU A 656 20.97 3.76 -6.57
N LEU A 657 21.07 5.04 -6.96
CA LEU A 657 21.28 5.46 -8.35
C LEU A 657 22.65 4.99 -8.85
N CYS A 658 23.72 5.47 -8.21
CA CYS A 658 25.07 5.33 -8.73
C CYS A 658 25.68 3.93 -8.54
N CYS A 659 25.12 3.07 -7.69
CA CYS A 659 25.58 1.69 -7.46
C CYS A 659 24.58 0.60 -7.88
N ARG A 660 23.46 0.94 -8.55
CA ARG A 660 22.55 -0.07 -9.16
C ARG A 660 22.18 0.22 -10.63
N TYR A 661 22.66 1.30 -11.24
CA TYR A 661 22.26 1.67 -12.60
C TYR A 661 23.44 2.09 -13.47
N GLU A 662 23.37 1.72 -14.75
CA GLU A 662 24.16 2.29 -15.85
C GLU A 662 23.22 3.10 -16.75
N ILE A 663 23.75 4.07 -17.50
CA ILE A 663 22.98 4.82 -18.52
C ILE A 663 22.95 3.99 -19.81
N GLN A 664 21.77 3.82 -20.39
CA GLN A 664 21.56 3.06 -21.63
C GLN A 664 22.44 3.61 -22.77
N GLU A 665 23.21 2.74 -23.44
CA GLU A 665 24.04 3.13 -24.59
C GLU A 665 23.21 3.80 -25.69
N THR A 666 22.10 3.16 -26.08
CA THR A 666 21.10 3.73 -27.00
C THR A 666 20.15 4.66 -26.24
N PRO A 667 19.91 5.91 -26.69
CA PRO A 667 18.90 6.77 -26.08
C PRO A 667 17.47 6.25 -26.29
N ALA A 668 16.72 6.11 -25.19
CA ALA A 668 15.25 6.04 -25.25
C ALA A 668 14.67 7.46 -25.55
N PRO A 669 13.40 7.58 -25.95
CA PRO A 669 12.76 8.89 -26.19
C PRO A 669 12.80 9.83 -24.97
N GLU A 670 12.72 11.15 -25.21
CA GLU A 670 12.71 12.15 -24.13
C GLU A 670 11.55 11.88 -23.14
N GLY A 671 11.84 11.98 -21.84
CA GLY A 671 10.89 11.63 -20.78
C GLY A 671 10.69 10.13 -20.51
N LYS A 672 11.32 9.23 -21.27
CA LYS A 672 11.42 7.79 -20.93
C LYS A 672 12.71 7.48 -20.18
N ASP A 673 12.64 6.49 -19.30
CA ASP A 673 13.76 6.05 -18.46
C ASP A 673 15.00 5.74 -19.31
N GLN A 674 16.14 6.31 -18.93
CA GLN A 674 17.42 6.19 -19.62
C GLN A 674 18.38 5.25 -18.89
N LEU A 675 17.95 4.64 -17.78
CA LEU A 675 18.77 3.75 -16.98
C LEU A 675 18.54 2.27 -17.34
N VAL A 676 19.56 1.45 -17.09
CA VAL A 676 19.47 -0.01 -17.03
C VAL A 676 19.88 -0.46 -15.63
N HIS A 677 19.05 -1.30 -15.01
CA HIS A 677 19.34 -1.89 -13.71
C HIS A 677 20.50 -2.89 -13.82
N VAL A 678 21.53 -2.67 -13.02
CA VAL A 678 22.68 -3.57 -12.83
C VAL A 678 22.65 -4.05 -11.38
N PRO A 679 22.41 -5.36 -11.13
CA PRO A 679 22.21 -5.86 -9.77
C PRO A 679 23.54 -6.04 -9.01
N ILE A 680 23.99 -4.97 -8.33
CA ILE A 680 25.23 -4.98 -7.55
C ILE A 680 24.95 -5.27 -6.07
N VAL A 681 25.59 -6.32 -5.56
CA VAL A 681 25.62 -6.68 -4.13
C VAL A 681 26.57 -5.71 -3.41
N PRO A 682 26.20 -5.10 -2.26
CA PRO A 682 25.08 -5.47 -1.38
C PRO A 682 23.74 -4.78 -1.66
N PHE A 683 23.72 -3.64 -2.36
CA PHE A 683 22.53 -2.78 -2.47
C PHE A 683 21.37 -3.40 -3.23
N GLU A 684 21.60 -4.48 -3.98
CA GLU A 684 20.51 -5.26 -4.57
C GLU A 684 19.53 -5.76 -3.49
N SER A 685 20.07 -6.31 -2.40
CA SER A 685 19.30 -6.94 -1.33
C SER A 685 18.35 -6.02 -0.58
N TRP A 686 18.57 -4.70 -0.61
CA TRP A 686 17.80 -3.74 0.20
C TRP A 686 16.31 -3.64 -0.15
N TYR A 687 15.90 -4.19 -1.30
CA TYR A 687 14.53 -4.15 -1.82
C TYR A 687 13.71 -5.42 -1.49
N ASP A 688 14.37 -6.55 -1.23
CA ASP A 688 13.75 -7.88 -1.05
C ASP A 688 13.78 -8.37 0.41
N ILE A 689 14.13 -7.50 1.37
CA ILE A 689 14.31 -7.83 2.80
C ILE A 689 13.38 -7.02 3.71
N SER A 690 13.10 -7.55 4.90
CA SER A 690 12.29 -6.87 5.93
C SER A 690 13.00 -5.62 6.48
N TYR A 691 12.25 -4.69 7.08
CA TYR A 691 12.83 -3.51 7.73
C TYR A 691 13.87 -3.85 8.82
N SER A 692 13.73 -4.98 9.53
CA SER A 692 14.73 -5.44 10.52
C SER A 692 16.05 -5.83 9.84
N GLN A 693 15.98 -6.58 8.74
CA GLN A 693 17.17 -6.97 7.97
C GLN A 693 17.81 -5.75 7.28
N LEU A 694 17.00 -4.79 6.83
CA LEU A 694 17.49 -3.52 6.26
C LEU A 694 18.12 -2.62 7.34
N TYR A 695 17.60 -2.63 8.56
CA TYR A 695 18.21 -1.98 9.72
C TYR A 695 19.60 -2.55 10.01
N ASP A 696 19.74 -3.88 10.07
CA ASP A 696 21.03 -4.56 10.26
C ASP A 696 22.00 -4.32 9.08
N GLY A 697 21.47 -4.26 7.86
CA GLY A 697 22.20 -3.89 6.65
C GLY A 697 22.76 -2.47 6.71
N LYS A 698 21.93 -1.47 7.07
CA LYS A 698 22.36 -0.06 7.20
C LYS A 698 23.25 0.17 8.42
N PHE A 699 23.03 -0.55 9.53
CA PHE A 699 23.96 -0.58 10.67
C PHE A 699 25.35 -1.06 10.23
N SER A 700 25.42 -2.18 9.51
CA SER A 700 26.67 -2.75 9.01
C SER A 700 27.37 -1.84 8.01
N PHE A 701 26.60 -1.19 7.14
CA PHE A 701 27.07 -0.23 6.14
C PHE A 701 27.64 1.03 6.80
N PHE A 702 26.91 1.72 7.68
CA PHE A 702 27.36 3.01 8.24
C PHE A 702 28.37 2.89 9.39
N LEU A 703 28.30 1.85 10.22
CA LEU A 703 29.10 1.75 11.45
C LEU A 703 30.26 0.75 11.34
N ASN A 704 30.01 -0.44 10.79
CA ASN A 704 30.95 -1.57 10.84
C ASN A 704 31.84 -1.74 9.60
N SER A 705 31.58 -1.00 8.53
CA SER A 705 32.34 -1.15 7.28
C SER A 705 33.78 -0.59 7.39
N PRO A 706 34.76 -1.22 6.72
CA PRO A 706 36.18 -0.89 6.84
C PRO A 706 36.52 0.49 6.22
N GLU A 707 37.73 1.00 6.47
CA GLU A 707 38.17 2.33 6.05
C GLU A 707 38.30 2.52 4.51
N ASN A 708 38.11 1.47 3.71
CA ASN A 708 38.27 1.51 2.25
C ASN A 708 36.90 1.67 1.55
N THR A 709 36.54 2.92 1.21
CA THR A 709 35.26 3.26 0.55
C THR A 709 35.08 2.67 -0.84
N ASP A 710 36.16 2.47 -1.60
CA ASP A 710 36.14 1.82 -2.93
C ASP A 710 35.57 0.38 -2.90
N ARG A 711 35.63 -0.30 -1.75
CA ARG A 711 35.02 -1.63 -1.54
C ARG A 711 33.58 -1.59 -1.02
N ILE A 712 33.11 -0.42 -0.62
CA ILE A 712 31.80 -0.19 0.02
C ILE A 712 30.82 0.44 -0.97
N LEU A 713 31.34 1.28 -1.87
CA LEU A 713 30.60 2.00 -2.91
C LEU A 713 31.11 1.54 -4.29
N PRO A 714 30.66 0.38 -4.80
CA PRO A 714 30.87 -0.03 -6.19
C PRO A 714 30.05 0.86 -7.15
N VAL A 715 30.55 2.06 -7.38
CA VAL A 715 29.98 3.04 -8.32
C VAL A 715 30.08 2.50 -9.75
N SER A 716 28.99 2.60 -10.50
CA SER A 716 28.89 2.17 -11.90
C SER A 716 29.74 3.06 -12.83
N VAL A 717 29.99 2.60 -14.06
CA VAL A 717 30.86 3.31 -15.01
C VAL A 717 30.25 4.66 -15.38
N SER A 718 28.95 4.67 -15.68
CA SER A 718 28.17 5.87 -16.06
C SER A 718 28.11 6.93 -14.95
N PHE A 719 28.20 6.52 -13.68
CA PHE A 719 28.14 7.42 -12.53
C PHE A 719 29.48 7.60 -11.81
N SER A 720 30.59 7.15 -12.41
CA SER A 720 31.93 7.18 -11.80
C SER A 720 32.37 8.57 -11.29
N GLU A 721 31.89 9.66 -11.89
CA GLU A 721 32.11 11.05 -11.45
C GLU A 721 31.53 11.35 -10.05
N PHE A 722 30.41 10.72 -9.67
CA PHE A 722 29.78 10.87 -8.35
C PHE A 722 30.57 10.23 -7.20
N LYS A 723 31.62 9.46 -7.49
CA LYS A 723 32.43 8.77 -6.47
C LYS A 723 32.99 9.71 -5.41
N SER A 724 33.30 10.96 -5.79
CA SER A 724 33.70 12.03 -4.87
C SER A 724 32.60 12.34 -3.84
N TRP A 725 31.43 12.79 -4.30
CA TRP A 725 30.25 13.05 -3.47
C TRP A 725 29.88 11.87 -2.58
N LEU A 726 29.82 10.66 -3.15
CA LEU A 726 29.44 9.46 -2.40
C LEU A 726 30.43 9.15 -1.28
N THR A 727 31.73 9.37 -1.50
CA THR A 727 32.77 9.18 -0.47
C THR A 727 32.63 10.19 0.65
N ASP A 728 32.51 11.48 0.33
CA ASP A 728 32.47 12.56 1.32
C ASP A 728 31.16 12.53 2.13
N LEU A 729 30.01 12.35 1.47
CA LEU A 729 28.71 12.25 2.12
C LEU A 729 28.58 10.98 2.98
N TYR A 730 29.15 9.84 2.53
CA TYR A 730 29.24 8.63 3.35
C TYR A 730 30.11 8.88 4.60
N GLY A 731 31.25 9.57 4.44
CA GLY A 731 32.11 9.97 5.56
C GLY A 731 31.37 10.79 6.62
N LEU A 732 30.61 11.80 6.19
CA LEU A 732 29.78 12.64 7.07
C LEU A 732 28.72 11.84 7.84
N ILE A 733 27.98 10.96 7.18
CA ILE A 733 26.93 10.15 7.83
C ILE A 733 27.54 9.09 8.75
N SER A 734 28.55 8.37 8.27
CA SER A 734 29.25 7.31 9.01
C SER A 734 29.89 7.88 10.28
N GLU A 735 30.59 9.02 10.19
CA GLU A 735 31.17 9.66 11.36
C GLU A 735 30.10 10.27 12.28
N GLY A 736 29.01 10.84 11.75
CA GLY A 736 27.87 11.28 12.56
C GLY A 736 27.28 10.16 13.42
N PHE A 737 27.12 8.95 12.86
CA PHE A 737 26.67 7.78 13.62
C PHE A 737 27.74 7.24 14.58
N ARG A 738 29.02 7.20 14.19
CA ARG A 738 30.13 6.78 15.10
C ARG A 738 30.26 7.73 16.28
N SER A 739 30.30 9.04 16.04
CA SER A 739 30.31 10.08 17.07
C SER A 739 29.10 9.99 18.02
N ARG A 740 27.90 9.61 17.53
CA ARG A 740 26.76 9.31 18.41
C ARG A 740 27.04 8.12 19.34
N VAL A 741 27.56 7.01 18.80
CA VAL A 741 27.90 5.81 19.59
C VAL A 741 29.03 6.12 20.59
N TYR A 742 30.04 6.89 20.20
CA TYR A 742 31.10 7.33 21.11
C TYR A 742 30.57 8.21 22.24
N PHE A 743 29.66 9.15 21.96
CA PHE A 743 29.03 9.96 23.01
C PHE A 743 28.19 9.10 23.97
N GLN A 744 27.47 8.11 23.44
CA GLN A 744 26.64 7.18 24.23
C GLN A 744 27.47 6.16 25.04
N GLY A 745 28.69 5.83 24.60
CA GLY A 745 29.51 4.75 25.16
C GLY A 745 30.80 5.16 25.89
N SER A 746 31.28 6.40 25.79
CA SER A 746 32.63 6.76 26.24
C SER A 746 32.67 7.56 27.54
N ASN A 747 33.12 6.90 28.60
CA ASN A 747 33.92 7.57 29.61
C ASN A 747 35.29 7.91 28.98
N ASN A 748 35.57 9.20 28.76
CA ASN A 748 36.82 9.78 28.22
C ASN A 748 37.29 9.34 26.80
N ARG A 749 36.78 10.03 25.77
CA ARG A 749 37.60 10.71 24.74
C ARG A 749 36.75 11.76 24.01
N LYS A 750 37.01 13.05 24.25
CA LYS A 750 36.23 14.18 23.73
C LYS A 750 37.09 15.12 22.89
N ASN A 751 36.43 15.80 21.94
CA ASN A 751 36.86 16.98 21.17
C ASN A 751 38.19 16.87 20.40
N ASN A 752 38.12 16.58 19.09
CA ASN A 752 39.16 16.97 18.11
C ASN A 752 38.64 17.05 16.65
N LEU A 753 37.65 16.22 16.26
CA LEU A 753 37.25 16.07 14.86
C LEU A 753 36.17 17.06 14.37
N ILE A 754 35.22 17.49 15.21
CA ILE A 754 34.15 18.44 14.81
C ILE A 754 34.75 19.76 14.29
N SER A 755 35.83 20.23 14.92
CA SER A 755 36.60 21.41 14.51
C SER A 755 37.34 21.26 13.16
N GLN A 756 37.51 20.04 12.65
CA GLN A 756 38.21 19.78 11.40
C GLN A 756 37.30 19.87 10.16
N PHE A 757 35.98 19.64 10.33
CA PHE A 757 34.98 19.80 9.27
C PHE A 757 34.20 21.12 9.35
N LEU A 758 33.86 21.61 10.55
CA LEU A 758 33.02 22.81 10.71
C LEU A 758 33.81 24.13 10.80
N GLY A 759 35.14 24.10 10.70
CA GLY A 759 36.01 25.30 10.69
C GLY A 759 36.10 26.10 12.00
N HIS A 760 35.18 25.87 12.94
CA HIS A 760 35.10 26.58 14.23
C HIS A 760 35.21 25.61 15.41
N LYS A 761 35.69 26.11 16.56
CA LYS A 761 35.57 25.41 17.85
C LYS A 761 34.16 25.65 18.43
N LEU A 762 33.56 24.60 18.98
CA LEU A 762 32.43 24.73 19.90
C LEU A 762 32.93 25.38 21.21
N GLU A 763 32.27 26.45 21.65
CA GLU A 763 32.70 27.23 22.83
C GLU A 763 32.27 26.61 24.17
N ALA A 764 31.50 25.52 24.15
CA ALA A 764 31.18 24.69 25.31
C ALA A 764 31.07 23.21 24.91
N GLU A 765 31.33 22.29 25.84
CA GLU A 765 30.99 20.88 25.62
C GLU A 765 29.48 20.68 25.74
N PRO A 766 28.79 20.13 24.72
CA PRO A 766 27.36 19.87 24.81
C PRO A 766 27.08 18.73 25.80
N THR A 767 26.13 18.95 26.70
CA THR A 767 25.68 17.96 27.70
C THR A 767 24.87 16.81 27.10
N GLN A 768 24.42 16.96 25.85
CA GLN A 768 23.65 15.99 25.08
C GLN A 768 24.12 16.00 23.63
N PHE A 769 24.26 14.83 23.01
CA PHE A 769 24.58 14.72 21.59
C PHE A 769 23.43 15.26 20.71
N ASP A 770 23.75 16.10 19.72
CA ASP A 770 22.76 16.58 18.76
C ASP A 770 22.33 15.44 17.81
N ASN A 771 21.18 14.84 18.13
CA ASN A 771 20.54 13.83 17.32
C ASN A 771 19.73 14.43 16.15
N GLN A 772 19.47 15.74 16.13
CA GLN A 772 18.79 16.40 15.02
C GLN A 772 19.67 16.51 13.78
N THR A 773 20.99 16.62 13.95
CA THR A 773 21.97 16.77 12.84
C THR A 773 23.10 15.74 12.84
N LEU A 774 23.08 14.76 13.77
CA LEU A 774 24.23 13.90 14.10
C LEU A 774 25.52 14.70 14.37
N GLY A 775 25.46 15.62 15.34
CA GLY A 775 26.62 16.41 15.76
C GLY A 775 27.10 17.46 14.74
N GLY A 776 26.20 17.94 13.89
CA GLY A 776 26.46 18.94 12.84
C GLY A 776 26.93 18.37 11.50
N LEU A 777 27.04 17.05 11.36
CA LEU A 777 27.60 16.40 10.17
C LEU A 777 26.57 16.02 9.10
N VAL A 778 25.31 15.79 9.50
CA VAL A 778 24.20 15.46 8.59
C VAL A 778 23.12 16.53 8.72
N ASP A 779 23.36 17.65 8.04
CA ASP A 779 22.39 18.72 7.78
C ASP A 779 22.70 19.31 6.40
N TYR A 780 22.00 20.36 6.00
CA TYR A 780 22.21 21.08 4.76
C TYR A 780 23.63 21.64 4.59
N GLN A 781 24.24 22.25 5.62
CA GLN A 781 25.54 22.93 5.48
C GLN A 781 26.67 21.99 5.00
N PRO A 782 26.90 20.79 5.59
CA PRO A 782 27.90 19.86 5.07
C PRO A 782 27.56 19.34 3.66
N PHE A 783 26.31 18.97 3.42
CA PHE A 783 25.86 18.44 2.11
C PHE A 783 26.01 19.47 1.00
N PHE A 784 25.62 20.72 1.24
CA PHE A 784 25.83 21.86 0.34
C PHE A 784 27.32 22.08 0.06
N THR A 785 28.17 21.97 1.07
CA THR A 785 29.62 22.20 0.94
C THR A 785 30.29 21.21 -0.01
N VAL A 786 29.85 19.94 0.01
CA VAL A 786 30.26 18.89 -0.93
C VAL A 786 29.59 19.08 -2.30
N MET A 787 28.26 19.17 -2.34
CA MET A 787 27.48 19.07 -3.59
C MET A 787 27.49 20.32 -4.47
N ARG A 788 27.97 21.48 -3.97
CA ARG A 788 28.08 22.70 -4.79
C ARG A 788 29.16 22.63 -5.88
N TYR A 789 30.03 21.61 -5.87
CA TYR A 789 31.03 21.35 -6.92
C TYR A 789 30.88 19.93 -7.46
N PHE A 790 30.87 19.77 -8.79
CA PHE A 790 30.85 18.46 -9.47
C PHE A 790 32.04 18.39 -10.43
N VAL A 791 32.88 17.37 -10.28
CA VAL A 791 34.15 17.18 -11.05
C VAL A 791 35.05 18.45 -11.02
N GLY A 792 35.03 19.18 -9.91
CA GLY A 792 35.80 20.43 -9.72
C GLY A 792 35.15 21.70 -10.29
N GLU A 793 34.07 21.59 -11.08
CA GLU A 793 33.29 22.73 -11.57
C GLU A 793 32.15 23.10 -10.61
N GLY A 794 31.79 24.38 -10.54
CA GLY A 794 30.64 24.83 -9.75
C GLY A 794 29.30 24.37 -10.35
N LEU A 795 28.35 24.04 -9.48
CA LEU A 795 26.92 23.91 -9.80
C LEU A 795 26.17 25.21 -9.45
N VAL A 796 24.95 25.39 -9.98
CA VAL A 796 24.15 26.59 -9.74
C VAL A 796 23.64 26.63 -8.31
N VAL A 797 24.18 27.58 -7.53
CA VAL A 797 23.74 27.90 -6.16
C VAL A 797 22.56 28.87 -6.22
N LYS A 798 21.46 28.49 -5.58
CA LYS A 798 20.19 29.22 -5.46
C LYS A 798 19.81 29.56 -4.01
N TYR A 799 20.34 28.81 -3.04
CA TYR A 799 20.11 29.03 -1.60
C TYR A 799 21.43 28.91 -0.83
N ASP A 800 22.28 29.94 -0.88
CA ASP A 800 23.53 29.93 -0.12
C ASP A 800 23.27 30.12 1.39
N PRO A 801 23.63 29.15 2.25
CA PRO A 801 23.34 29.20 3.68
C PRO A 801 24.13 30.29 4.44
N ASN A 802 25.13 30.90 3.81
CA ASN A 802 25.92 32.01 4.35
C ASN A 802 25.36 33.38 3.91
N GLY A 803 24.24 33.42 3.19
CA GLY A 803 23.61 34.66 2.71
C GLY A 803 24.37 35.37 1.57
N GLN A 804 25.29 34.68 0.90
CA GLN A 804 25.91 35.19 -0.33
C GLN A 804 24.83 35.32 -1.43
N PRO A 805 24.84 36.38 -2.26
CA PRO A 805 23.92 36.48 -3.38
C PRO A 805 24.18 35.33 -4.37
N ALA A 806 23.10 34.67 -4.81
CA ALA A 806 23.15 33.54 -5.72
C ALA A 806 24.00 33.85 -6.97
N ILE A 807 24.97 32.98 -7.28
CA ILE A 807 25.83 33.12 -8.46
C ILE A 807 25.03 32.70 -9.71
N MET A 808 24.14 33.58 -10.14
CA MET A 808 23.52 33.50 -11.45
C MET A 808 24.59 33.76 -12.51
N SER A 809 25.09 32.70 -13.14
CA SER A 809 25.86 32.83 -14.38
C SER A 809 24.99 33.55 -15.42
N ASN A 810 25.54 34.58 -16.07
CA ASN A 810 24.79 35.62 -16.79
C ASN A 810 23.84 35.09 -17.88
N VAL A 811 22.60 34.75 -17.50
CA VAL A 811 21.47 34.46 -18.39
C VAL A 811 20.28 35.28 -17.91
N THR A 812 19.95 36.33 -18.66
CA THR A 812 18.97 37.35 -18.26
C THR A 812 17.53 36.83 -18.33
N LEU A 813 17.01 36.28 -17.23
CA LEU A 813 15.67 35.71 -17.13
C LEU A 813 14.64 36.70 -16.54
N TRP A 814 14.13 37.63 -17.36
CA TRP A 814 12.93 38.42 -17.04
C TRP A 814 12.17 38.94 -18.27
N ARG A 815 11.18 38.16 -18.75
CA ARG A 815 9.83 38.64 -19.07
C ARG A 815 8.87 37.49 -19.38
#